data_AF-A0A8W8MKQ2-F1
#
_entry.id   AF-A0A8W8MKQ2-F1
#
_cell.length_a   1.000
_cell.length_b   1.000
_cell.length_c   1.000
_cell.angle_alpha   90.00
_cell.angle_beta   90.00
_cell.angle_gamma   90.00
#
_symmetry.space_group_name_H-M   'P 1'
#
loop_
_entity.id
_entity.type
_entity.pdbx_description
1 polymer ?
#
loop_
_entity_poly.entity_id
_entity_poly.type
_entity_poly.pdbx_seq_one_letter_code
_entity_poly.pdbx_strand_id
1 'polypeptide(L)'
;MAQKNLKDIKSKSTRAAVAAIDFGTTYSGFAFSWKFDWSKVQVIENCSGNFLSMKVPTSLLLNPDKTFAAFGIMADIYYTEMAEKNDSDSDSDSDSENNGEKRTNEDYRNYYYFHRFKMLLHENKKLHRNLMIKDVTGKEMKAMDVFSICIKYLKNAMLSEMNLQLAEGQIIENDIDFVLTVPAIWGDEAKLFMREAAIKAGIKTNQLTLALEPEAASIYCQHMYLVDKKDESSNEDDTFKRSVEKGQKYMVVDLGGGTADITVHKRTADGTLEELYPATGGPLGGTSVDSEFEKIFEEIAGKDILKSFAKESMEDYLAMLRDFEAKKRDSSDGIIKCVADVLANKDFDDVTNIIMVGGFSECKFVQAALREKFKTRDFIIPADAGLAILKGAVYFGHLPNAISRRAARYTYGIQICRKFKPGEDPEHKKITVGGMERCKDVLHPLVKRGERIEPGCEYPVVCRSLKPSQGKIECGIYVSKEELDNLFREHFELDTNTCSRLSQSNKSTDTSSSDNDGKDEIDINQVVNQRVSQLLENDQDAIPDEENTGDENPDSEEDSNSFKCNCSNNCFENFNATKIRDHIHRLREMAKDEKEMFIIGSVKQIGSKKITSKRKERTRLRSDYSFKGQNICKQAFLIINDCTEKVLKNINRHLNNIGAVLREHRNTGKKPHHALKYKDIHNAITFIVNYAAEVGMPQPEAQRGSYGIPPIFLPSSDTKKGQDGTLTNGPNAVISMLDHALTENGFGEKMFSAG
;
A
#
# COMPACT_ATOMS: atom_id res chain seq x y z
N MET A 1 16.60 21.08 38.48
CA MET A 1 15.48 21.85 37.87
C MET A 1 14.32 20.89 37.69
N ALA A 2 13.17 21.17 38.31
CA ALA A 2 12.01 20.29 38.32
C ALA A 2 11.50 20.02 36.89
N GLN A 3 11.22 18.75 36.58
CA GLN A 3 10.43 18.37 35.41
C GLN A 3 9.09 19.11 35.52
N LYS A 4 8.82 20.09 34.64
CA LYS A 4 7.47 20.62 34.48
C LYS A 4 6.55 19.43 34.22
N ASN A 5 5.44 19.37 34.95
CA ASN A 5 4.44 18.34 34.72
C ASN A 5 3.96 18.47 33.27
N LEU A 6 3.91 17.36 32.53
CA LEU A 6 3.44 17.34 31.13
C LEU A 6 2.00 17.88 30.97
N LYS A 7 1.25 17.97 32.07
CA LYS A 7 -0.06 18.66 32.19
C LYS A 7 0.01 20.19 31.99
N ASP A 8 1.20 20.78 31.97
CA ASP A 8 1.40 22.24 31.81
C ASP A 8 1.57 22.67 30.34
N ILE A 9 1.65 21.73 29.39
CA ILE A 9 1.78 22.05 27.97
C ILE A 9 0.42 22.50 27.45
N LYS A 10 0.27 23.81 27.25
CA LYS A 10 -0.91 24.42 26.64
C LYS A 10 -0.73 24.52 25.13
N SER A 11 -1.80 24.30 24.39
CA SER A 11 -1.83 24.62 22.97
C SER A 11 -1.52 26.10 22.72
N LYS A 12 -0.69 26.37 21.71
CA LYS A 12 -0.36 27.69 21.20
C LYS A 12 -1.21 28.10 19.99
N SER A 13 -2.12 27.25 19.52
CA SER A 13 -3.04 27.62 18.43
C SER A 13 -3.89 28.81 18.86
N THR A 14 -4.12 29.73 17.94
CA THR A 14 -4.94 30.93 18.18
C THR A 14 -6.43 30.66 17.95
N ARG A 15 -6.76 29.54 17.32
CA ARG A 15 -8.13 29.19 16.90
C ARG A 15 -8.74 28.10 17.78
N ALA A 16 -10.00 27.76 17.53
CA ALA A 16 -10.77 26.83 18.37
C ALA A 16 -10.30 25.38 18.24
N ALA A 17 -9.80 24.99 17.06
CA ALA A 17 -9.30 23.66 16.78
C ALA A 17 -8.08 23.69 15.86
N VAL A 18 -7.31 22.60 15.90
CA VAL A 18 -6.30 22.28 14.90
C VAL A 18 -6.74 21.04 14.17
N ALA A 19 -6.59 21.05 12.86
CA ALA A 19 -7.00 19.96 12.00
C ALA A 19 -5.91 19.64 11.00
N ALA A 20 -5.58 18.36 10.86
CA ALA A 20 -4.52 17.89 9.98
C ALA A 20 -5.11 17.08 8.82
N ILE A 21 -4.54 17.27 7.64
CA ILE A 21 -4.78 16.44 6.46
C ILE A 21 -3.47 15.75 6.15
N ASP A 22 -3.49 14.42 6.17
CA ASP A 22 -2.42 13.60 5.63
C ASP A 22 -2.78 13.18 4.22
N PHE A 23 -2.21 13.88 3.23
CA PHE A 23 -2.43 13.60 1.82
C PHE A 23 -1.36 12.62 1.34
N GLY A 24 -1.51 11.33 1.62
CA GLY A 24 -0.50 10.31 1.33
C GLY A 24 -0.52 9.82 -0.13
N THR A 25 0.44 8.97 -0.49
CA THR A 25 0.53 8.41 -1.86
C THR A 25 -0.54 7.36 -2.10
N THR A 26 -0.63 6.38 -1.21
CA THR A 26 -1.60 5.28 -1.31
C THR A 26 -2.87 5.62 -0.54
N TYR A 27 -2.73 6.20 0.65
CA TYR A 27 -3.85 6.50 1.54
C TYR A 27 -3.79 7.93 2.04
N SER A 28 -4.95 8.57 2.14
CA SER A 28 -5.14 9.91 2.67
C SER A 28 -6.13 9.89 3.82
N GLY A 29 -5.98 10.79 4.78
CA GLY A 29 -6.90 10.91 5.91
C GLY A 29 -6.84 12.28 6.57
N PHE A 30 -7.70 12.49 7.55
CA PHE A 30 -7.71 13.70 8.34
C PHE A 30 -7.96 13.40 9.81
N ALA A 31 -7.52 14.31 10.66
CA ALA A 31 -7.67 14.23 12.11
C ALA A 31 -7.78 15.63 12.69
N PHE A 32 -8.34 15.76 13.88
CA PHE A 32 -8.42 17.06 14.54
C PHE A 32 -8.42 16.91 16.05
N SER A 33 -8.12 18.00 16.75
CA SER A 33 -8.45 18.13 18.16
C SER A 33 -8.84 19.56 18.51
N TRP A 34 -9.63 19.65 19.57
CA TRP A 34 -10.08 20.93 20.10
C TRP A 34 -8.97 21.55 20.94
N LYS A 35 -8.83 22.88 20.90
CA LYS A 35 -7.80 23.59 21.67
C LYS A 35 -7.86 23.32 23.17
N PHE A 36 -9.06 23.16 23.73
CA PHE A 36 -9.25 22.92 25.16
C PHE A 36 -8.86 21.49 25.60
N ASP A 37 -8.86 20.53 24.68
CA ASP A 37 -8.49 19.13 24.90
C ASP A 37 -7.55 18.66 23.77
N TRP A 38 -6.50 19.45 23.55
CA TRP A 38 -5.66 19.33 22.36
C TRP A 38 -4.89 18.00 22.29
N SER A 39 -4.67 17.34 23.43
CA SER A 39 -4.05 16.02 23.52
C SER A 39 -4.93 14.91 22.94
N LYS A 40 -6.26 15.08 22.94
CA LYS A 40 -7.22 14.10 22.45
C LYS A 40 -7.43 14.28 20.95
N VAL A 41 -6.52 13.68 20.16
CA VAL A 41 -6.65 13.64 18.71
C VAL A 41 -7.75 12.68 18.31
N GLN A 42 -8.67 13.18 17.51
CA GLN A 42 -9.73 12.40 16.91
C GLN A 42 -9.34 12.03 15.48
N VAL A 43 -9.48 10.74 15.16
CA VAL A 43 -9.28 10.18 13.83
C VAL A 43 -10.57 9.48 13.45
N ILE A 44 -10.97 9.62 12.19
CA ILE A 44 -12.26 9.11 11.73
C ILE A 44 -12.07 7.75 11.08
N GLU A 45 -12.81 6.78 11.59
CA GLU A 45 -12.90 5.44 11.04
C GLU A 45 -13.85 5.44 9.85
N ASN A 46 -13.37 4.96 8.71
CA ASN A 46 -14.20 4.71 7.54
C ASN A 46 -14.55 3.23 7.51
N CYS A 47 -15.85 2.93 7.50
CA CYS A 47 -16.37 1.57 7.42
C CYS A 47 -16.84 1.30 5.99
N SER A 48 -16.32 0.24 5.36
CA SER A 48 -16.90 -0.31 4.13
C SER A 48 -16.82 -1.84 4.16
N GLY A 49 -17.96 -2.50 4.37
CA GLY A 49 -18.02 -3.95 4.57
C GLY A 49 -17.25 -4.39 5.82
N ASN A 50 -16.34 -5.37 5.65
CA ASN A 50 -15.48 -5.88 6.73
C ASN A 50 -14.16 -5.08 6.90
N PHE A 51 -13.93 -4.03 6.11
CA PHE A 51 -12.73 -3.21 6.20
C PHE A 51 -13.00 -1.97 7.05
N LEU A 52 -12.35 -1.91 8.22
CA LEU A 52 -12.25 -0.71 9.05
C LEU A 52 -10.93 -0.02 8.73
N SER A 53 -10.96 1.23 8.26
CA SER A 53 -9.73 1.97 7.98
C SER A 53 -9.84 3.44 8.38
N MET A 54 -8.86 3.92 9.14
CA MET A 54 -8.75 5.32 9.58
C MET A 54 -8.20 6.26 8.49
N LYS A 55 -7.82 5.70 7.33
CA LYS A 55 -7.47 6.43 6.10
C LYS A 55 -8.19 5.80 4.91
N VAL A 56 -8.41 6.57 3.85
CA VAL A 56 -9.03 6.09 2.60
C VAL A 56 -8.00 6.08 1.47
N PRO A 57 -8.15 5.23 0.44
CA PRO A 57 -7.30 5.27 -0.73
C PRO A 57 -7.21 6.69 -1.32
N THR A 58 -6.06 7.06 -1.87
CA THR A 58 -5.89 8.34 -2.57
C THR A 58 -6.34 8.18 -4.02
N SER A 59 -7.64 7.98 -4.16
CA SER A 59 -8.34 7.76 -5.43
C SER A 59 -9.38 8.85 -5.65
N LEU A 60 -9.40 9.45 -6.83
CA LEU A 60 -10.36 10.46 -7.22
C LEU A 60 -11.13 10.02 -8.45
N LEU A 61 -12.45 10.04 -8.37
CA LEU A 61 -13.36 9.85 -9.49
C LEU A 61 -14.06 11.17 -9.81
N LEU A 62 -13.99 11.60 -11.06
CA LEU A 62 -14.73 12.74 -11.59
C LEU A 62 -15.66 12.30 -12.71
N ASN A 63 -16.79 12.99 -12.80
CA ASN A 63 -17.73 12.86 -13.91
C ASN A 63 -17.07 13.28 -15.24
N PRO A 64 -17.67 12.94 -16.39
CA PRO A 64 -17.16 13.36 -17.71
C PRO A 64 -17.02 14.89 -17.88
N ASP A 65 -17.85 15.66 -17.19
CA ASP A 65 -17.79 17.13 -17.12
C ASP A 65 -16.73 17.67 -16.15
N LYS A 66 -15.91 16.78 -15.57
CA LYS A 66 -14.85 17.05 -14.57
C LYS A 66 -15.36 17.52 -13.22
N THR A 67 -16.65 17.41 -12.94
CA THR A 67 -17.19 17.64 -11.60
C THR A 67 -16.87 16.47 -10.68
N PHE A 68 -16.81 16.74 -9.37
CA PHE A 68 -16.53 15.72 -8.35
C PHE A 68 -17.61 14.63 -8.36
N ALA A 69 -17.19 13.36 -8.44
CA ALA A 69 -18.09 12.22 -8.31
C ALA A 69 -17.87 11.50 -6.97
N ALA A 70 -16.64 11.06 -6.70
CA ALA A 70 -16.30 10.36 -5.46
C ALA A 70 -14.79 10.46 -5.13
N PHE A 71 -14.46 10.17 -3.87
CA PHE A 71 -13.08 10.07 -3.39
C PHE A 71 -12.91 8.85 -2.49
N GLY A 72 -11.70 8.29 -2.44
CA GLY A 72 -11.36 7.16 -1.59
C GLY A 72 -12.06 5.88 -1.99
N ILE A 73 -12.52 5.12 -0.99
CA ILE A 73 -13.14 3.80 -1.20
C ILE A 73 -14.31 3.88 -2.18
N MET A 74 -15.12 4.94 -2.09
CA MET A 74 -16.28 5.12 -2.99
C MET A 74 -15.85 5.39 -4.44
N ALA A 75 -14.72 6.06 -4.67
CA ALA A 75 -14.20 6.24 -6.02
C ALA A 75 -13.82 4.89 -6.64
N ASP A 76 -13.16 4.03 -5.86
CA ASP A 76 -12.75 2.69 -6.30
C ASP A 76 -13.97 1.80 -6.56
N ILE A 77 -14.94 1.76 -5.64
CA ILE A 77 -16.17 0.98 -5.78
C ILE A 77 -16.96 1.44 -7.01
N TYR A 78 -17.27 2.73 -7.12
CA TYR A 78 -18.10 3.23 -8.22
C TYR A 78 -17.44 3.01 -9.58
N TYR A 79 -16.13 3.23 -9.67
CA TYR A 79 -15.42 2.98 -10.93
C TYR A 79 -15.44 1.50 -11.32
N THR A 80 -15.24 0.60 -10.35
CA THR A 80 -15.26 -0.86 -10.57
C THR A 80 -16.66 -1.34 -10.97
N GLU A 81 -17.70 -0.94 -10.23
CA GLU A 81 -19.09 -1.32 -10.54
C GLU A 81 -19.55 -0.80 -11.92
N MET A 82 -19.07 0.37 -12.35
CA MET A 82 -19.37 0.90 -13.69
C MET A 82 -18.65 0.10 -14.78
N ALA A 83 -17.42 -0.36 -14.53
CA ALA A 83 -16.70 -1.24 -15.45
C ALA A 83 -17.42 -2.60 -15.61
N GLU A 84 -17.82 -3.22 -14.50
CA GLU A 84 -18.55 -4.50 -14.49
C GLU A 84 -19.84 -4.47 -15.32
N LYS A 85 -20.64 -3.41 -15.18
CA LYS A 85 -21.92 -3.29 -15.90
C LYS A 85 -21.70 -3.20 -17.41
N ASN A 86 -20.68 -2.44 -17.85
CA ASN A 86 -20.39 -2.26 -19.27
C ASN A 86 -19.86 -3.54 -19.94
N ASP A 87 -19.08 -4.34 -19.22
CA ASP A 87 -18.58 -5.62 -19.75
C ASP A 87 -19.68 -6.69 -19.80
N SER A 88 -20.74 -6.57 -18.98
CA SER A 88 -21.88 -7.50 -19.00
C SER A 88 -22.91 -7.24 -20.13
N ASP A 89 -22.92 -6.03 -20.70
CA ASP A 89 -23.85 -5.64 -21.79
C ASP A 89 -23.32 -6.03 -23.18
N SER A 90 -22.03 -6.35 -23.32
CA SER A 90 -21.40 -6.71 -24.61
C SER A 90 -21.73 -8.13 -25.11
N ASP A 91 -22.28 -9.00 -24.25
CA ASP A 91 -22.65 -10.39 -24.55
C ASP A 91 -24.17 -10.60 -24.78
N SER A 92 -24.97 -9.52 -24.85
CA SER A 92 -26.40 -9.64 -25.15
C SER A 92 -26.71 -9.36 -26.62
N ASP A 93 -26.72 -10.43 -27.42
CA ASP A 93 -27.32 -10.44 -28.75
C ASP A 93 -28.75 -9.87 -28.70
N SER A 94 -28.99 -8.96 -29.65
CA SER A 94 -30.24 -8.50 -30.24
C SER A 94 -31.57 -9.11 -29.74
N ASP A 95 -32.47 -8.21 -29.33
CA ASP A 95 -33.93 -8.21 -29.57
C ASP A 95 -34.75 -7.96 -28.31
N SER A 96 -34.91 -6.68 -27.95
CA SER A 96 -36.01 -6.22 -27.12
C SER A 96 -36.27 -4.72 -27.35
N GLU A 97 -37.05 -4.41 -28.37
CA GLU A 97 -37.79 -3.14 -28.41
C GLU A 97 -38.79 -3.09 -27.23
N ASN A 98 -38.98 -1.87 -26.67
CA ASN A 98 -39.86 -1.42 -25.57
C ASN A 98 -39.10 -1.16 -24.25
N ASN A 99 -39.10 0.02 -23.63
CA ASN A 99 -39.95 1.21 -23.71
C ASN A 99 -39.12 2.45 -23.33
N GLY A 100 -39.20 3.53 -24.12
CA GLY A 100 -39.29 4.95 -23.73
C GLY A 100 -38.49 5.61 -22.58
N GLU A 101 -37.66 4.92 -21.80
CA GLU A 101 -36.73 5.52 -20.85
C GLU A 101 -35.33 5.48 -21.43
N LYS A 102 -34.76 6.66 -21.72
CA LYS A 102 -33.33 6.81 -22.03
C LYS A 102 -32.54 6.28 -20.83
N ARG A 103 -32.16 5.00 -20.85
CA ARG A 103 -31.07 4.49 -20.03
C ARG A 103 -29.79 5.10 -20.59
N THR A 104 -29.21 6.03 -19.85
CA THR A 104 -27.86 6.51 -20.14
C THR A 104 -26.90 5.37 -19.78
N ASN A 105 -26.58 4.50 -20.75
CA ASN A 105 -25.39 3.65 -20.65
C ASN A 105 -24.17 4.59 -20.72
N GLU A 106 -23.82 5.20 -19.60
CA GLU A 106 -22.64 6.05 -19.52
C GLU A 106 -21.41 5.14 -19.48
N ASP A 107 -20.60 5.22 -20.54
CA ASP A 107 -19.34 4.47 -20.59
C ASP A 107 -18.43 4.92 -19.44
N TYR A 108 -18.01 3.99 -18.56
CA TYR A 108 -17.09 4.26 -17.45
C TYR A 108 -15.79 4.92 -17.94
N ARG A 109 -15.40 4.65 -19.19
CA ARG A 109 -14.23 5.26 -19.85
C ARG A 109 -14.37 6.77 -20.05
N ASN A 110 -15.58 7.32 -19.96
CA ASN A 110 -15.82 8.77 -20.00
C ASN A 110 -15.51 9.46 -18.67
N TYR A 111 -15.55 8.74 -17.53
CA TYR A 111 -15.21 9.26 -16.21
C TYR A 111 -13.70 9.40 -16.01
N TYR A 112 -13.25 10.42 -15.29
CA TYR A 112 -11.83 10.56 -14.97
C TYR A 112 -11.53 9.85 -13.65
N TYR A 113 -10.70 8.81 -13.70
CA TYR A 113 -10.28 8.08 -12.50
C TYR A 113 -8.76 8.19 -12.28
N PHE A 114 -8.39 8.90 -11.22
CA PHE A 114 -7.01 9.10 -10.81
C PHE A 114 -6.70 8.22 -9.60
N HIS A 115 -5.64 7.41 -9.72
CA HIS A 115 -5.16 6.52 -8.67
C HIS A 115 -3.64 6.66 -8.50
N ARG A 116 -3.13 6.60 -7.26
CA ARG A 116 -1.68 6.61 -6.90
C ARG A 116 -0.87 7.75 -7.55
N PHE A 117 -1.49 8.91 -7.74
CA PHE A 117 -0.95 9.97 -8.58
C PHE A 117 -0.04 10.98 -7.85
N LYS A 118 0.09 10.88 -6.51
CA LYS A 118 0.92 11.79 -5.68
C LYS A 118 2.40 11.78 -6.11
N MET A 119 2.92 10.62 -6.55
CA MET A 119 4.33 10.45 -6.91
C MET A 119 4.77 11.26 -8.12
N LEU A 120 3.83 11.79 -8.92
CA LEU A 120 4.11 12.76 -9.97
C LEU A 120 4.94 13.95 -9.45
N LEU A 121 4.71 14.37 -8.20
CA LEU A 121 5.42 15.49 -7.58
C LEU A 121 6.87 15.15 -7.19
N HIS A 122 7.23 13.87 -7.11
CA HIS A 122 8.60 13.44 -6.89
C HIS A 122 9.35 13.20 -8.22
N GLU A 123 8.69 12.55 -9.18
CA GLU A 123 9.30 12.09 -10.43
C GLU A 123 9.58 13.22 -11.43
N ASN A 124 8.78 14.29 -11.39
CA ASN A 124 8.85 15.32 -12.40
C ASN A 124 9.94 16.37 -12.11
N LYS A 125 10.98 16.39 -12.95
CA LYS A 125 12.13 17.30 -12.82
C LYS A 125 11.78 18.79 -13.01
N LYS A 126 10.60 19.13 -13.56
CA LYS A 126 10.16 20.51 -13.79
C LYS A 126 8.70 20.71 -13.40
N LEU A 127 8.44 20.77 -12.09
CA LEU A 127 7.12 21.12 -11.58
C LEU A 127 6.75 22.57 -11.91
N HIS A 128 5.57 22.76 -12.47
CA HIS A 128 5.01 24.09 -12.74
C HIS A 128 3.48 24.09 -12.64
N ARG A 129 2.87 25.27 -12.47
CA ARG A 129 1.41 25.41 -12.23
C ARG A 129 0.50 24.84 -13.33
N ASN A 130 1.01 24.76 -14.56
CA ASN A 130 0.27 24.21 -15.72
C ASN A 130 0.52 22.71 -15.94
N LEU A 131 1.08 21.99 -14.96
CA LEU A 131 1.40 20.57 -15.11
C LEU A 131 0.11 19.78 -15.38
N MET A 132 0.14 18.94 -16.40
CA MET A 132 -0.94 18.02 -16.74
C MET A 132 -0.65 16.64 -16.12
N ILE A 133 -1.71 15.95 -15.72
CA ILE A 133 -1.68 14.60 -15.17
C ILE A 133 -2.70 13.74 -15.92
N LYS A 134 -2.33 12.49 -16.16
CA LYS A 134 -3.17 11.49 -16.84
C LYS A 134 -3.95 10.67 -15.82
N ASP A 135 -5.20 10.41 -16.13
CA ASP A 135 -6.01 9.40 -15.45
C ASP A 135 -5.63 7.98 -15.92
N VAL A 136 -6.22 6.93 -15.35
CA VAL A 136 -5.89 5.53 -15.71
C VAL A 136 -6.20 5.18 -17.18
N THR A 137 -7.06 5.95 -17.85
CA THR A 137 -7.39 5.76 -19.27
C THR A 137 -6.51 6.60 -20.20
N GLY A 138 -5.65 7.47 -19.63
CA GLY A 138 -4.75 8.36 -20.35
C GLY A 138 -5.30 9.78 -20.59
N LYS A 139 -6.50 10.12 -20.11
CA LYS A 139 -7.08 11.46 -20.26
C LYS A 139 -6.38 12.46 -19.36
N GLU A 140 -6.15 13.66 -19.87
CA GLU A 140 -5.37 14.67 -19.16
C GLU A 140 -6.23 15.72 -18.43
N MET A 141 -5.77 16.11 -17.24
CA MET A 141 -6.29 17.22 -16.45
C MET A 141 -5.13 17.99 -15.81
N LYS A 142 -5.33 19.25 -15.40
CA LYS A 142 -4.29 19.96 -14.65
C LYS A 142 -4.11 19.28 -13.29
N ALA A 143 -2.87 18.92 -12.96
CA ALA A 143 -2.53 18.33 -11.67
C ALA A 143 -2.99 19.22 -10.50
N MET A 144 -2.84 20.54 -10.63
CA MET A 144 -3.28 21.49 -9.59
C MET A 144 -4.79 21.39 -9.31
N ASP A 145 -5.61 21.11 -10.33
CA ASP A 145 -7.05 20.93 -10.14
C ASP A 145 -7.32 19.63 -9.38
N VAL A 146 -6.74 18.52 -9.82
CA VAL A 146 -6.88 17.18 -9.19
C VAL A 146 -6.53 17.23 -7.70
N PHE A 147 -5.35 17.74 -7.34
CA PHE A 147 -4.91 17.83 -5.94
C PHE A 147 -5.80 18.76 -5.12
N SER A 148 -6.20 19.92 -5.67
CA SER A 148 -7.07 20.86 -4.96
C SER A 148 -8.47 20.29 -4.69
N ILE A 149 -9.02 19.48 -5.62
CA ILE A 149 -10.31 18.82 -5.44
C ILE A 149 -10.23 17.81 -4.29
N CYS A 150 -9.18 16.99 -4.24
CA CYS A 150 -9.01 16.02 -3.16
C CYS A 150 -8.83 16.70 -1.79
N ILE A 151 -7.98 17.73 -1.69
CA ILE A 151 -7.79 18.48 -0.44
C ILE A 151 -9.12 19.15 -0.02
N LYS A 152 -9.87 19.70 -0.97
CA LYS A 152 -11.19 20.30 -0.69
C LYS A 152 -12.17 19.27 -0.15
N TYR A 153 -12.22 18.07 -0.74
CA TYR A 153 -13.05 16.97 -0.22
C TYR A 153 -12.68 16.61 1.22
N LEU A 154 -11.40 16.34 1.49
CA LEU A 154 -10.92 15.98 2.84
C LEU A 154 -11.21 17.08 3.86
N LYS A 155 -10.96 18.35 3.49
CA LYS A 155 -11.29 19.52 4.32
C LYS A 155 -12.78 19.59 4.67
N ASN A 156 -13.65 19.42 3.66
CA ASN A 156 -15.09 19.51 3.84
C ASN A 156 -15.64 18.33 4.65
N ALA A 157 -15.18 17.11 4.38
CA ALA A 157 -15.55 15.92 5.13
C ALA A 157 -15.17 16.07 6.61
N MET A 158 -13.98 16.59 6.88
CA MET A 158 -13.52 16.90 8.23
C MET A 158 -14.38 17.95 8.93
N LEU A 159 -14.71 19.06 8.26
CA LEU A 159 -15.59 20.09 8.81
C LEU A 159 -16.99 19.54 9.13
N SER A 160 -17.55 18.71 8.25
CA SER A 160 -18.83 18.05 8.49
C SER A 160 -18.75 17.18 9.74
N GLU A 161 -17.72 16.37 9.87
CA GLU A 161 -17.54 15.48 11.01
C GLU A 161 -17.31 16.23 12.33
N MET A 162 -16.48 17.28 12.32
CA MET A 162 -16.29 18.15 13.48
C MET A 162 -17.61 18.76 13.97
N ASN A 163 -18.49 19.14 13.04
CA ASN A 163 -19.80 19.69 13.37
C ASN A 163 -20.80 18.63 13.88
N LEU A 164 -20.71 17.38 13.41
CA LEU A 164 -21.53 16.28 13.93
C LEU A 164 -21.25 15.97 15.40
N GLN A 165 -20.04 16.26 15.87
CA GLN A 165 -19.64 16.02 17.26
C GLN A 165 -19.97 17.17 18.23
N LEU A 166 -20.45 18.31 17.72
CA LEU A 166 -20.86 19.42 18.56
C LEU A 166 -22.33 19.26 18.95
N ALA A 167 -22.60 19.24 20.26
CA ALA A 167 -23.97 19.21 20.78
C ALA A 167 -24.73 20.53 20.49
N GLU A 168 -24.02 21.66 20.52
CA GLU A 168 -24.55 22.99 20.24
C GLU A 168 -23.51 23.84 19.50
N GLY A 169 -23.99 24.76 18.65
CA GLY A 169 -23.15 25.66 17.85
C GLY A 169 -22.70 25.05 16.51
N GLN A 170 -21.83 25.78 15.82
CA GLN A 170 -21.22 25.35 14.55
C GLN A 170 -19.77 25.81 14.53
N ILE A 171 -18.85 24.93 14.14
CA ILE A 171 -17.49 25.30 13.79
C ILE A 171 -17.39 25.61 12.30
N ILE A 172 -16.78 26.75 11.97
CA ILE A 172 -16.53 27.17 10.59
C ILE A 172 -15.04 27.14 10.28
N GLU A 173 -14.70 27.24 8.99
CA GLU A 173 -13.31 27.21 8.51
C GLU A 173 -12.39 28.21 9.22
N ASN A 174 -12.90 29.39 9.58
CA ASN A 174 -12.12 30.43 10.26
C ASN A 174 -11.69 30.07 11.69
N ASP A 175 -12.29 29.04 12.28
CA ASP A 175 -12.01 28.62 13.66
C ASP A 175 -10.96 27.50 13.73
N ILE A 176 -10.34 27.17 12.59
CA ILE A 176 -9.45 26.01 12.45
C ILE A 176 -8.09 26.45 11.90
N ASP A 177 -7.02 26.00 12.56
CA ASP A 177 -5.67 26.01 11.98
C ASP A 177 -5.45 24.66 11.27
N PHE A 178 -5.13 24.71 9.98
CA PHE A 178 -4.93 23.54 9.13
C PHE A 178 -3.46 23.17 9.01
N VAL A 179 -3.16 21.89 9.20
CA VAL A 179 -1.84 21.31 8.96
C VAL A 179 -1.94 20.35 7.78
N LEU A 180 -1.08 20.52 6.77
CA LEU A 180 -0.98 19.60 5.64
C LEU A 180 0.40 18.94 5.68
N THR A 181 0.44 17.61 5.71
CA THR A 181 1.70 16.87 5.73
C THR A 181 2.29 16.75 4.34
N VAL A 182 3.63 16.76 4.27
CA VAL A 182 4.40 16.56 3.04
C VAL A 182 5.68 15.78 3.35
N PRO A 183 6.16 14.92 2.43
CA PRO A 183 7.41 14.19 2.62
C PRO A 183 8.59 15.15 2.82
N ALA A 184 9.50 14.81 3.72
CA ALA A 184 10.68 15.63 3.96
C ALA A 184 11.61 15.65 2.74
N ILE A 185 11.68 14.52 2.02
CA ILE A 185 12.48 14.36 0.80
C ILE A 185 11.91 15.07 -0.43
N TRP A 186 10.81 15.81 -0.33
CA TRP A 186 10.32 16.63 -1.44
C TRP A 186 11.06 17.95 -1.59
N GLY A 187 11.28 18.36 -2.84
CA GLY A 187 11.85 19.66 -3.20
C GLY A 187 10.91 20.81 -2.87
N ASP A 188 11.42 22.04 -2.90
CA ASP A 188 10.64 23.22 -2.52
C ASP A 188 9.48 23.49 -3.49
N GLU A 189 9.66 23.16 -4.78
CA GLU A 189 8.62 23.30 -5.79
C GLU A 189 7.43 22.36 -5.51
N ALA A 190 7.68 21.14 -5.05
CA ALA A 190 6.65 20.18 -4.70
C ALA A 190 5.90 20.60 -3.42
N LYS A 191 6.63 21.10 -2.41
CA LYS A 191 6.04 21.66 -1.18
C LYS A 191 5.20 22.91 -1.47
N LEU A 192 5.69 23.79 -2.34
CA LEU A 192 4.94 24.95 -2.82
C LEU A 192 3.69 24.55 -3.60
N PHE A 193 3.79 23.54 -4.47
CA PHE A 193 2.65 23.01 -5.21
C PHE A 193 1.54 22.53 -4.27
N MET A 194 1.88 21.77 -3.22
CA MET A 194 0.90 21.32 -2.20
C MET A 194 0.27 22.50 -1.46
N ARG A 195 1.07 23.52 -1.11
CA ARG A 195 0.56 24.76 -0.49
C ARG A 195 -0.44 25.47 -1.40
N GLU A 196 -0.12 25.63 -2.68
CA GLU A 196 -1.00 26.27 -3.65
C GLU A 196 -2.28 25.46 -3.88
N ALA A 197 -2.19 24.12 -3.91
CA ALA A 197 -3.35 23.23 -4.03
C ALA A 197 -4.29 23.38 -2.82
N ALA A 198 -3.74 23.46 -1.60
CA ALA A 198 -4.52 23.69 -0.39
C ALA A 198 -5.17 25.08 -0.34
N ILE A 199 -4.46 26.13 -0.79
CA ILE A 199 -5.02 27.48 -0.92
C ILE A 199 -6.16 27.48 -1.94
N LYS A 200 -5.99 26.79 -3.07
CA LYS A 200 -7.04 26.62 -4.08
C LYS A 200 -8.25 25.82 -3.58
N ALA A 201 -8.04 24.91 -2.63
CA ALA A 201 -9.10 24.20 -1.91
C ALA A 201 -9.86 25.10 -0.88
N GLY A 202 -9.45 26.36 -0.72
CA GLY A 202 -10.09 27.36 0.12
C GLY A 202 -9.45 27.56 1.50
N ILE A 203 -8.35 26.87 1.81
CA ILE A 203 -7.64 27.07 3.08
C ILE A 203 -6.83 28.38 3.00
N LYS A 204 -7.07 29.32 3.93
CA LYS A 204 -6.36 30.61 3.90
C LYS A 204 -4.89 30.45 4.26
N THR A 205 -4.03 31.28 3.66
CA THR A 205 -2.57 31.24 3.89
C THR A 205 -2.19 31.39 5.36
N ASN A 206 -2.90 32.23 6.12
CA ASN A 206 -2.68 32.43 7.56
C ASN A 206 -3.31 31.35 8.46
N GLN A 207 -3.90 30.31 7.86
CA GLN A 207 -4.42 29.13 8.55
C GLN A 207 -3.63 27.87 8.18
N LEU A 208 -2.77 27.92 7.15
CA LEU A 208 -2.13 26.75 6.57
C LEU A 208 -0.66 26.63 6.97
N THR A 209 -0.37 25.57 7.72
CA THR A 209 1.01 25.15 8.03
C THR A 209 1.32 23.85 7.29
N LEU A 210 2.51 23.76 6.69
CA LEU A 210 3.01 22.48 6.19
C LEU A 210 3.85 21.82 7.28
N ALA A 211 3.58 20.54 7.56
CA ALA A 211 4.38 19.72 8.46
C ALA A 211 5.18 18.71 7.64
N LEU A 212 6.47 18.52 7.96
CA LEU A 212 7.22 17.41 7.38
C LEU A 212 6.77 16.11 8.05
N GLU A 213 6.50 15.08 7.26
CA GLU A 213 6.02 13.78 7.74
C GLU A 213 6.88 13.19 8.91
N PRO A 214 8.23 13.13 8.82
CA PRO A 214 9.04 12.61 9.94
C PRO A 214 9.07 13.53 11.19
N GLU A 215 8.87 14.84 11.03
CA GLU A 215 8.74 15.78 12.16
C GLU A 215 7.43 15.52 12.91
N ALA A 216 6.33 15.42 12.17
CA ALA A 216 5.02 15.09 12.72
C ALA A 216 5.08 13.75 13.48
N ALA A 217 5.65 12.71 12.86
CA ALA A 217 5.85 11.42 13.50
C ALA A 217 6.66 11.51 14.80
N SER A 218 7.75 12.27 14.83
CA SER A 218 8.54 12.48 16.05
C SER A 218 7.77 13.18 17.16
N ILE A 219 6.97 14.18 16.80
CA ILE A 219 6.12 14.90 17.76
C ILE A 219 5.06 13.95 18.31
N TYR A 220 4.44 13.11 17.47
CA TYR A 220 3.52 12.08 17.93
C TYR A 220 4.19 11.16 18.94
N CYS A 221 5.34 10.59 18.62
CA CYS A 221 5.99 9.66 19.53
C CYS A 221 6.36 10.31 20.87
N GLN A 222 6.75 11.58 20.85
CA GLN A 222 7.00 12.35 22.07
C GLN A 222 5.78 12.67 22.93
N HIS A 223 4.57 12.53 22.40
CA HIS A 223 3.33 12.97 23.05
C HIS A 223 2.24 11.90 23.10
N MET A 224 2.45 10.70 22.55
CA MET A 224 1.45 9.63 22.50
C MET A 224 0.92 9.23 23.90
N TYR A 225 1.76 9.30 24.94
CA TYR A 225 1.38 9.02 26.34
C TYR A 225 0.49 10.08 26.99
N LEU A 226 0.11 11.15 26.29
CA LEU A 226 -0.84 12.14 26.82
C LEU A 226 -2.28 11.58 26.85
N VAL A 227 -2.57 10.49 26.14
CA VAL A 227 -3.91 9.89 26.01
C VAL A 227 -4.20 8.85 27.12
N ASP A 228 -3.21 8.06 27.55
CA ASP A 228 -3.39 6.90 28.44
C ASP A 228 -3.21 7.22 29.94
N LYS A 229 -4.08 8.07 30.49
CA LYS A 229 -4.14 8.31 31.96
C LYS A 229 -5.37 7.71 32.65
N LYS A 230 -5.98 6.66 32.10
CA LYS A 230 -7.10 5.98 32.76
C LYS A 230 -6.77 4.68 33.48
N ASP A 231 -5.61 4.07 33.25
CA ASP A 231 -5.18 2.91 34.03
C ASP A 231 -3.74 3.06 34.51
N GLU A 232 -3.58 3.39 35.80
CA GLU A 232 -2.30 3.30 36.51
C GLU A 232 -1.90 1.83 36.80
N SER A 233 -2.61 0.86 36.23
CA SER A 233 -2.52 -0.58 36.54
C SER A 233 -1.87 -1.44 35.46
N SER A 234 -1.74 -0.97 34.21
CA SER A 234 -1.04 -1.70 33.14
C SER A 234 0.42 -1.25 33.04
N ASN A 235 1.32 -1.97 33.71
CA ASN A 235 2.78 -1.82 33.62
C ASN A 235 3.38 -2.32 32.28
N GLU A 236 2.59 -2.48 31.23
CA GLU A 236 3.05 -3.04 29.96
C GLU A 236 3.26 -1.94 28.91
N ASP A 237 4.54 -1.64 28.73
CA ASP A 237 5.21 -1.15 27.53
C ASP A 237 5.11 0.34 27.13
N ASP A 238 5.60 1.23 28.01
CA ASP A 238 6.02 2.60 27.62
C ASP A 238 7.44 2.59 27.03
N THR A 239 7.67 1.78 25.98
CA THR A 239 8.98 1.56 25.35
C THR A 239 9.58 2.87 24.84
N PHE A 240 8.75 3.81 24.35
CA PHE A 240 9.22 5.07 23.78
C PHE A 240 9.82 6.02 24.82
N LYS A 241 9.15 6.17 25.97
CA LYS A 241 9.56 7.10 27.03
C LYS A 241 10.80 6.61 27.78
N ARG A 242 11.03 5.29 27.81
CA ARG A 242 12.27 4.67 28.28
C ARG A 242 13.42 4.81 27.29
N SER A 243 13.13 4.91 25.99
CA SER A 243 14.15 4.80 24.94
C SER A 243 14.65 6.16 24.40
N VAL A 244 13.84 7.23 24.46
CA VAL A 244 14.22 8.55 23.89
C VAL A 244 14.18 9.66 24.95
N GLU A 245 15.22 9.69 25.79
CA GLU A 245 15.42 10.72 26.81
C GLU A 245 15.77 12.10 26.23
N LYS A 246 15.68 13.15 27.06
CA LYS A 246 16.14 14.49 26.69
C LYS A 246 17.63 14.49 26.40
N GLY A 247 18.03 15.10 25.29
CA GLY A 247 19.40 15.14 24.80
C GLY A 247 19.74 14.00 23.84
N GLN A 248 18.93 12.94 23.78
CA GLN A 248 19.18 11.78 22.93
C GLN A 248 18.95 12.07 21.45
N LYS A 249 19.78 11.42 20.62
CA LYS A 249 19.61 11.36 19.18
C LYS A 249 18.91 10.06 18.81
N TYR A 250 18.04 10.12 17.82
CA TYR A 250 17.34 8.95 17.32
C TYR A 250 17.02 9.13 15.84
N MET A 251 16.91 8.02 15.12
CA MET A 251 16.52 8.01 13.72
C MET A 251 15.01 7.84 13.60
N VAL A 252 14.39 8.55 12.68
CA VAL A 252 13.02 8.29 12.21
C VAL A 252 13.13 7.73 10.81
N VAL A 253 12.52 6.57 10.61
CA VAL A 253 12.39 5.89 9.32
C VAL A 253 10.90 5.84 9.02
N ASP A 254 10.45 6.81 8.24
CA ASP A 254 9.07 6.88 7.76
C ASP A 254 8.96 6.08 6.46
N LEU A 255 8.24 4.97 6.52
CA LEU A 255 7.97 4.08 5.41
C LEU A 255 6.51 4.24 5.01
N GLY A 256 6.26 5.14 4.06
CA GLY A 256 4.95 5.37 3.49
C GLY A 256 4.63 4.42 2.34
N GLY A 257 3.49 4.67 1.69
CA GLY A 257 3.12 3.94 0.48
C GLY A 257 4.00 4.30 -0.73
N GLY A 258 4.44 5.55 -0.84
CA GLY A 258 5.24 6.03 -1.97
C GLY A 258 6.71 6.27 -1.67
N THR A 259 7.02 6.76 -0.47
CA THR A 259 8.36 7.22 -0.10
C THR A 259 8.86 6.50 1.15
N ALA A 260 10.19 6.39 1.23
CA ALA A 260 10.87 6.22 2.51
C ALA A 260 11.55 7.56 2.82
N ASP A 261 11.29 8.11 4.00
CA ASP A 261 11.88 9.36 4.50
C ASP A 261 12.67 9.04 5.77
N ILE A 262 13.98 9.30 5.76
CA ILE A 262 14.88 9.01 6.88
C ILE A 262 15.46 10.32 7.40
N THR A 263 15.27 10.57 8.69
CA THR A 263 15.82 11.73 9.39
C THR A 263 16.47 11.34 10.71
N VAL A 264 17.43 12.13 11.16
CA VAL A 264 17.98 12.00 12.51
C VAL A 264 17.56 13.21 13.31
N HIS A 265 16.84 12.97 14.39
CA HIS A 265 16.37 14.01 15.30
C HIS A 265 17.10 13.94 16.63
N LYS A 266 17.22 15.10 17.27
CA LYS A 266 17.61 15.21 18.68
C LYS A 266 16.47 15.82 19.46
N ARG A 267 16.08 15.15 20.55
CA ARG A 267 15.19 15.74 21.54
C ARG A 267 16.00 16.67 22.43
N THR A 268 15.70 17.96 22.45
CA THR A 268 16.43 18.93 23.28
C THR A 268 16.02 18.84 24.76
N ALA A 269 16.75 19.53 25.63
CA ALA A 269 16.45 19.59 27.07
C ALA A 269 15.09 20.26 27.37
N ASP A 270 14.64 21.19 26.53
CA ASP A 270 13.35 21.85 26.66
C ASP A 270 12.19 21.08 25.98
N GLY A 271 12.49 19.96 25.31
CA GLY A 271 11.51 19.08 24.67
C GLY A 271 11.18 19.45 23.23
N THR A 272 11.89 20.42 22.63
CA THR A 272 11.84 20.70 21.20
C THR A 272 12.68 19.69 20.39
N LEU A 273 12.58 19.77 19.07
CA LEU A 273 13.24 18.90 18.12
C LEU A 273 14.24 19.66 17.26
N GLU A 274 15.44 19.10 17.14
CA GLU A 274 16.42 19.51 16.14
C GLU A 274 16.58 18.41 15.10
N GLU A 275 16.44 18.75 13.82
CA GLU A 275 16.92 17.90 12.72
C GLU A 275 18.44 18.04 12.59
N LEU A 276 19.14 16.93 12.74
CA LEU A 276 20.60 16.90 12.77
C LEU A 276 21.23 16.69 11.39
N TYR A 277 20.49 16.04 10.49
CA TYR A 277 20.95 15.66 9.17
C TYR A 277 19.83 15.89 8.15
N PRO A 278 20.13 16.47 6.96
CA PRO A 278 19.12 16.66 5.94
C PRO A 278 18.42 15.35 5.60
N ALA A 279 17.08 15.36 5.59
CA ALA A 279 16.28 14.19 5.23
C ALA A 279 16.77 13.47 3.96
N THR A 280 16.98 12.16 4.07
CA THR A 280 17.35 11.24 3.00
C THR A 280 16.22 10.25 2.70
N GLY A 281 16.37 9.48 1.63
CA GLY A 281 15.37 8.51 1.22
C GLY A 281 15.07 8.56 -0.28
N GLY A 282 13.93 8.02 -0.67
CA GLY A 282 13.57 7.87 -2.08
C GLY A 282 12.18 7.27 -2.29
N PRO A 283 11.83 6.91 -3.54
CA PRO A 283 10.57 6.24 -3.89
C PRO A 283 10.62 4.76 -3.47
N LEU A 284 10.90 4.50 -2.20
CA LEU A 284 11.12 3.19 -1.59
C LEU A 284 9.96 2.78 -0.66
N GLY A 285 8.79 3.36 -0.87
CA GLY A 285 7.57 3.00 -0.13
C GLY A 285 6.98 1.67 -0.62
N GLY A 286 5.83 1.27 -0.06
CA GLY A 286 5.15 0.02 -0.43
C GLY A 286 4.84 -0.16 -1.93
N THR A 287 4.76 0.92 -2.70
CA THR A 287 4.56 0.91 -4.17
C THR A 287 5.78 0.41 -4.96
N SER A 288 6.98 0.45 -4.37
CA SER A 288 8.16 -0.19 -4.97
C SER A 288 8.01 -1.71 -5.03
N VAL A 289 7.43 -2.31 -3.99
CA VAL A 289 7.10 -3.74 -3.94
C VAL A 289 6.03 -4.09 -4.98
N ASP A 290 5.01 -3.23 -5.16
CA ASP A 290 4.02 -3.41 -6.24
C ASP A 290 4.68 -3.47 -7.61
N SER A 291 5.64 -2.58 -7.85
CA SER A 291 6.30 -2.48 -9.14
C SER A 291 7.13 -3.73 -9.45
N GLU A 292 7.81 -4.31 -8.45
CA GLU A 292 8.54 -5.58 -8.64
C GLU A 292 7.59 -6.77 -8.85
N PHE A 293 6.45 -6.80 -8.16
CA PHE A 293 5.42 -7.80 -8.39
C PHE A 293 4.82 -7.72 -9.78
N GLU A 294 4.49 -6.51 -10.25
CA GLU A 294 4.03 -6.30 -11.62
C GLU A 294 5.06 -6.77 -12.65
N LYS A 295 6.37 -6.53 -12.41
CA LYS A 295 7.43 -7.04 -13.30
C LYS A 295 7.47 -8.56 -13.33
N ILE A 296 7.35 -9.23 -12.19
CA ILE A 296 7.27 -10.70 -12.15
C ILE A 296 6.07 -11.19 -12.98
N PHE A 297 4.92 -10.52 -12.89
CA PHE A 297 3.78 -10.81 -13.75
C PHE A 297 4.05 -10.51 -15.23
N GLU A 298 4.75 -9.41 -15.56
CA GLU A 298 5.19 -9.13 -16.94
C GLU A 298 6.14 -10.21 -17.47
N GLU A 299 7.02 -10.76 -16.62
CA GLU A 299 7.97 -11.83 -16.98
C GLU A 299 7.27 -13.18 -17.19
N ILE A 300 6.28 -13.51 -16.36
CA ILE A 300 5.52 -14.78 -16.44
C ILE A 300 4.50 -14.74 -17.58
N ALA A 301 3.65 -13.72 -17.62
CA ALA A 301 2.51 -13.64 -18.53
C ALA A 301 2.81 -12.86 -19.82
N GLY A 302 3.88 -12.06 -19.84
CA GLY A 302 4.17 -11.16 -20.95
C GLY A 302 3.49 -9.79 -20.78
N LYS A 303 4.25 -8.74 -21.07
CA LYS A 303 3.85 -7.33 -20.90
C LYS A 303 2.53 -6.95 -21.59
N ASP A 304 2.27 -7.50 -22.78
CA ASP A 304 1.05 -7.17 -23.53
C ASP A 304 -0.19 -7.87 -22.95
N ILE A 305 -0.01 -9.03 -22.29
CA ILE A 305 -1.10 -9.71 -21.58
C ILE A 305 -1.47 -8.91 -20.33
N LEU A 306 -0.48 -8.43 -19.55
CA LEU A 306 -0.76 -7.64 -18.35
C LEU A 306 -1.44 -6.29 -18.69
N LYS A 307 -1.01 -5.63 -19.77
CA LYS A 307 -1.72 -4.43 -20.29
C LYS A 307 -3.14 -4.74 -20.74
N SER A 308 -3.36 -5.88 -21.39
CA SER A 308 -4.69 -6.29 -21.83
C SER A 308 -5.55 -6.62 -20.62
N PHE A 309 -5.01 -7.31 -19.61
CA PHE A 309 -5.69 -7.60 -18.35
C PHE A 309 -6.11 -6.32 -17.61
N ALA A 310 -5.20 -5.35 -17.47
CA ALA A 310 -5.52 -4.05 -16.87
C ALA A 310 -6.58 -3.26 -17.68
N LYS A 311 -6.71 -3.51 -18.98
CA LYS A 311 -7.64 -2.78 -19.86
C LYS A 311 -9.00 -3.48 -20.01
N GLU A 312 -9.00 -4.80 -20.09
CA GLU A 312 -10.14 -5.67 -20.43
C GLU A 312 -10.73 -6.35 -19.18
N SER A 313 -10.02 -6.37 -18.06
CA SER A 313 -10.47 -6.97 -16.79
C SER A 313 -9.98 -6.14 -15.60
N MET A 314 -10.32 -4.84 -15.62
CA MET A 314 -9.87 -3.86 -14.62
C MET A 314 -10.29 -4.25 -13.18
N GLU A 315 -11.45 -4.90 -12.99
CA GLU A 315 -11.89 -5.39 -11.67
C GLU A 315 -10.89 -6.38 -11.08
N ASP A 316 -10.59 -7.46 -11.83
CA ASP A 316 -9.66 -8.50 -11.43
C ASP A 316 -8.24 -7.95 -11.25
N TYR A 317 -7.83 -7.01 -12.10
CA TYR A 317 -6.54 -6.32 -11.97
C TYR A 317 -6.47 -5.51 -10.67
N LEU A 318 -7.50 -4.71 -10.34
CA LEU A 318 -7.55 -3.96 -9.09
C LEU A 318 -7.68 -4.88 -7.86
N ALA A 319 -8.41 -5.99 -7.97
CA ALA A 319 -8.51 -6.99 -6.90
C ALA A 319 -7.17 -7.68 -6.63
N MET A 320 -6.45 -8.09 -7.68
CA MET A 320 -5.11 -8.63 -7.60
C MET A 320 -4.15 -7.65 -6.90
N LEU A 321 -4.17 -6.36 -7.28
CA LEU A 321 -3.34 -5.35 -6.63
C LEU A 321 -3.67 -5.18 -5.14
N ARG A 322 -4.96 -5.22 -4.75
CA ARG A 322 -5.39 -5.17 -3.35
C ARG A 322 -4.95 -6.39 -2.55
N ASP A 323 -5.14 -7.58 -3.12
CA ASP A 323 -4.76 -8.84 -2.47
C ASP A 323 -3.25 -8.98 -2.34
N PHE A 324 -2.50 -8.47 -3.32
CA PHE A 324 -1.05 -8.37 -3.24
C PHE A 324 -0.62 -7.38 -2.16
N GLU A 325 -1.21 -6.18 -2.11
CA GLU A 325 -0.98 -5.17 -1.06
C GLU A 325 -1.09 -5.77 0.35
N ALA A 326 -2.08 -6.63 0.58
CA ALA A 326 -2.29 -7.32 1.85
C ALA A 326 -1.21 -8.38 2.17
N LYS A 327 -0.48 -8.88 1.16
CA LYS A 327 0.46 -10.02 1.26
C LYS A 327 1.94 -9.66 1.13
N LYS A 328 2.28 -8.40 0.82
CA LYS A 328 3.64 -7.96 0.43
C LYS A 328 4.77 -8.42 1.34
N ARG A 329 5.79 -9.02 0.70
CA ARG A 329 7.15 -9.31 1.18
C ARG A 329 8.15 -8.94 0.07
N ASP A 330 9.39 -8.63 0.47
CA ASP A 330 10.61 -8.57 -0.35
C ASP A 330 10.94 -7.32 -1.20
N SER A 331 11.21 -6.17 -0.54
CA SER A 331 11.91 -5.01 -1.16
C SER A 331 12.77 -4.22 -0.16
N SER A 332 13.35 -4.89 0.84
CA SER A 332 13.98 -4.21 1.98
C SER A 332 15.38 -3.61 1.69
N ASP A 333 16.05 -4.05 0.63
CA ASP A 333 17.45 -3.70 0.34
C ASP A 333 17.68 -2.19 0.16
N GLY A 334 16.77 -1.50 -0.53
CA GLY A 334 16.86 -0.05 -0.73
C GLY A 334 16.74 0.73 0.58
N ILE A 335 15.83 0.29 1.46
CA ILE A 335 15.62 0.88 2.80
C ILE A 335 16.85 0.62 3.67
N ILE A 336 17.35 -0.62 3.67
CA ILE A 336 18.57 -1.02 4.38
C ILE A 336 19.75 -0.14 3.97
N LYS A 337 19.94 0.07 2.66
CA LYS A 337 21.01 0.93 2.15
C LYS A 337 20.88 2.37 2.67
N CYS A 338 19.69 2.97 2.59
CA CYS A 338 19.51 4.34 3.06
C CYS A 338 19.75 4.50 4.56
N VAL A 339 19.30 3.54 5.37
CA VAL A 339 19.58 3.53 6.83
C VAL A 339 21.08 3.36 7.09
N ALA A 340 21.74 2.45 6.37
CA ALA A 340 23.18 2.21 6.48
C ALA A 340 23.99 3.46 6.11
N ASP A 341 23.63 4.16 5.03
CA ASP A 341 24.33 5.36 4.56
C ASP A 341 24.28 6.49 5.63
N VAL A 342 23.16 6.64 6.33
CA VAL A 342 23.05 7.61 7.44
C VAL A 342 23.85 7.15 8.65
N LEU A 343 23.78 5.88 9.03
CA LEU A 343 24.51 5.32 10.18
C LEU A 343 26.03 5.24 9.95
N ALA A 344 26.51 5.28 8.70
CA ALA A 344 27.93 5.32 8.38
C ALA A 344 28.58 6.68 8.74
N ASN A 345 27.78 7.72 8.99
CA ASN A 345 28.29 9.00 9.46
C ASN A 345 28.65 8.91 10.96
N LYS A 346 29.93 9.16 11.28
CA LYS A 346 30.49 9.12 12.63
C LYS A 346 29.77 10.02 13.64
N ASP A 347 29.10 11.08 13.18
CA ASP A 347 28.31 11.96 14.04
C ASP A 347 27.07 11.27 14.64
N PHE A 348 26.72 10.08 14.15
CA PHE A 348 25.54 9.29 14.52
C PHE A 348 25.88 7.91 15.08
N ASP A 349 27.14 7.65 15.47
CA ASP A 349 27.53 6.38 16.13
C ASP A 349 26.70 6.12 17.40
N ASP A 350 26.33 7.19 18.11
CA ASP A 350 25.52 7.22 19.33
C ASP A 350 24.01 7.04 19.09
N VAL A 351 23.54 6.95 17.84
CA VAL A 351 22.12 6.71 17.53
C VAL A 351 21.78 5.24 17.75
N THR A 352 21.29 4.87 18.93
CA THR A 352 20.87 3.49 19.23
C THR A 352 19.43 3.20 18.82
N ASN A 353 18.56 4.21 18.90
CA ASN A 353 17.13 4.06 18.67
C ASN A 353 16.73 4.44 17.24
N ILE A 354 15.98 3.56 16.59
CA ILE A 354 15.38 3.75 15.27
C ILE A 354 13.86 3.63 15.41
N ILE A 355 13.15 4.71 15.16
CA ILE A 355 11.68 4.75 15.18
C ILE A 355 11.19 4.48 13.77
N MET A 356 10.32 3.48 13.61
CA MET A 356 9.69 3.16 12.34
C MET A 356 8.23 3.61 12.35
N VAL A 357 7.85 4.41 11.36
CA VAL A 357 6.49 5.00 11.22
C VAL A 357 6.01 4.90 9.77
N GLY A 358 4.73 5.22 9.52
CA GLY A 358 4.12 5.05 8.21
C GLY A 358 3.58 3.63 8.02
N GLY A 359 2.57 3.48 7.15
CA GLY A 359 1.85 2.21 7.02
C GLY A 359 2.74 1.04 6.56
N PHE A 360 3.81 1.30 5.80
CA PHE A 360 4.71 0.25 5.35
C PHE A 360 5.66 -0.23 6.46
N SER A 361 5.83 0.56 7.53
CA SER A 361 6.57 0.13 8.73
C SER A 361 5.87 -0.99 9.50
N GLU A 362 4.59 -1.25 9.26
CA GLU A 362 3.85 -2.36 9.88
C GLU A 362 4.19 -3.72 9.24
N CYS A 363 4.85 -3.71 8.08
CA CYS A 363 5.30 -4.92 7.39
C CYS A 363 6.33 -5.69 8.23
N LYS A 364 5.96 -6.88 8.70
CA LYS A 364 6.84 -7.75 9.53
C LYS A 364 8.11 -8.19 8.82
N PHE A 365 8.14 -8.19 7.49
CA PHE A 365 9.32 -8.55 6.69
C PHE A 365 10.36 -7.43 6.67
N VAL A 366 9.92 -6.19 6.42
CA VAL A 366 10.78 -5.00 6.58
C VAL A 366 11.24 -4.89 8.03
N GLN A 367 10.32 -5.18 8.96
CA GLN A 367 10.50 -5.57 10.36
C GLN A 367 11.81 -6.36 10.61
N ALA A 368 11.77 -7.60 10.13
CA ALA A 368 12.79 -8.61 10.33
C ALA A 368 14.11 -8.25 9.61
N ALA A 369 14.05 -7.80 8.36
CA ALA A 369 15.23 -7.50 7.56
C ALA A 369 16.08 -6.36 8.16
N LEU A 370 15.43 -5.28 8.61
CA LEU A 370 16.12 -4.19 9.29
C LEU A 370 16.72 -4.62 10.64
N ARG A 371 15.98 -5.39 11.43
CA ARG A 371 16.47 -5.93 12.72
C ARG A 371 17.63 -6.90 12.53
N GLU A 372 17.59 -7.73 11.51
CA GLU A 372 18.66 -8.66 11.17
C GLU A 372 19.93 -7.91 10.73
N LYS A 373 19.78 -6.86 9.92
CA LYS A 373 20.92 -6.08 9.44
C LYS A 373 21.55 -5.22 10.54
N PHE A 374 20.73 -4.62 11.41
CA PHE A 374 21.15 -3.65 12.42
C PHE A 374 20.93 -4.18 13.85
N LYS A 375 21.49 -5.36 14.16
CA LYS A 375 21.30 -6.07 15.44
C LYS A 375 21.69 -5.28 16.69
N THR A 376 22.54 -4.26 16.54
CA THR A 376 23.02 -3.40 17.64
C THR A 376 22.11 -2.19 17.91
N ARG A 377 20.99 -2.07 17.18
CA ARG A 377 20.07 -0.94 17.25
C ARG A 377 18.70 -1.39 17.75
N ASP A 378 18.04 -0.52 18.48
CA ASP A 378 16.70 -0.73 19.04
C ASP A 378 15.65 -0.15 18.10
N PHE A 379 14.77 -1.00 17.58
CA PHE A 379 13.68 -0.58 16.68
C PHE A 379 12.38 -0.40 17.45
N ILE A 380 11.84 0.81 17.42
CA ILE A 380 10.60 1.22 18.07
C ILE A 380 9.53 1.45 17.00
N ILE A 381 8.45 0.68 17.05
CA ILE A 381 7.31 0.82 16.13
C ILE A 381 6.08 1.18 16.97
N PRO A 382 5.53 2.40 16.87
CA PRO A 382 4.31 2.75 17.58
C PRO A 382 3.15 1.83 17.19
N ALA A 383 2.22 1.55 18.11
CA ALA A 383 1.04 0.72 17.83
C ALA A 383 0.23 1.23 16.62
N ASP A 384 0.13 2.56 16.49
CA ASP A 384 -0.50 3.24 15.35
C ASP A 384 0.53 3.81 14.35
N ALA A 385 1.51 3.02 13.93
CA ALA A 385 2.56 3.49 13.02
C ALA A 385 2.00 4.15 11.75
N GLY A 386 0.93 3.60 11.15
CA GLY A 386 0.22 4.18 10.01
C GLY A 386 -0.47 5.53 10.27
N LEU A 387 -0.74 5.90 11.52
CA LEU A 387 -1.36 7.17 11.92
C LEU A 387 -0.44 8.16 12.63
N ALA A 388 0.79 7.74 12.97
CA ALA A 388 1.73 8.56 13.72
C ALA A 388 1.93 9.96 13.09
N ILE A 389 2.06 10.02 11.76
CA ILE A 389 2.18 11.27 10.99
C ILE A 389 0.93 12.14 11.15
N LEU A 390 -0.25 11.56 10.96
CA LEU A 390 -1.52 12.29 10.99
C LEU A 390 -1.81 12.84 12.40
N LYS A 391 -1.69 12.01 13.43
CA LYS A 391 -1.87 12.42 14.83
C LYS A 391 -0.81 13.45 15.24
N GLY A 392 0.44 13.22 14.83
CA GLY A 392 1.56 14.12 15.08
C GLY A 392 1.43 15.48 14.42
N ALA A 393 0.80 15.56 13.25
CA ALA A 393 0.53 16.81 12.55
C ALA A 393 -0.48 17.67 13.32
N VAL A 394 -1.47 17.07 13.98
CA VAL A 394 -2.39 17.79 14.88
C VAL A 394 -1.62 18.37 16.08
N TYR A 395 -0.77 17.56 16.73
CA TYR A 395 0.08 18.06 17.81
C TYR A 395 1.02 19.18 17.35
N PHE A 396 1.61 19.06 16.16
CA PHE A 396 2.45 20.09 15.57
C PHE A 396 1.70 21.42 15.38
N GLY A 397 0.44 21.39 14.91
CA GLY A 397 -0.36 22.62 14.78
C GLY A 397 -0.71 23.25 16.13
N HIS A 398 -0.86 22.46 17.19
CA HIS A 398 -0.99 22.99 18.55
C HIS A 398 0.33 23.48 19.15
N LEU A 399 1.47 22.98 18.66
CA LEU A 399 2.82 23.25 19.14
C LEU A 399 3.73 23.69 17.97
N PRO A 400 3.47 24.85 17.33
CA PRO A 400 4.19 25.27 16.12
C PRO A 400 5.69 25.51 16.33
N ASN A 401 6.14 25.65 17.58
CA ASN A 401 7.56 25.77 17.94
C ASN A 401 8.15 24.44 18.46
N ALA A 402 7.51 23.31 18.17
CA ALA A 402 8.03 22.00 18.53
C ALA A 402 9.35 21.69 17.81
N ILE A 403 9.59 22.31 16.64
CA ILE A 403 10.86 22.25 15.92
C ILE A 403 11.67 23.50 16.24
N SER A 404 12.85 23.34 16.81
CA SER A 404 13.76 24.44 17.13
C SER A 404 14.82 24.65 16.05
N ARG A 405 15.26 23.59 15.36
CA ARG A 405 16.23 23.68 14.25
C ARG A 405 15.95 22.67 13.15
N ARG A 406 16.22 23.06 11.91
CA ARG A 406 16.21 22.19 10.71
C ARG A 406 17.56 22.15 10.06
N ALA A 407 17.89 21.05 9.39
CA ALA A 407 19.08 20.98 8.55
C ALA A 407 18.73 21.43 7.13
N ALA A 408 19.44 22.44 6.61
CA ALA A 408 19.20 22.95 5.27
C ALA A 408 19.45 21.85 4.23
N ARG A 409 18.43 21.56 3.42
CA ARG A 409 18.51 20.47 2.44
C ARG A 409 19.35 20.79 1.22
N TYR A 410 19.40 22.06 0.87
CA TYR A 410 20.10 22.59 -0.29
C TYR A 410 20.97 23.76 0.14
N THR A 411 21.93 24.08 -0.71
CA THR A 411 22.63 25.35 -0.64
C THR A 411 21.76 26.39 -1.34
N TYR A 412 21.30 27.40 -0.61
CA TYR A 412 20.55 28.53 -1.13
C TYR A 412 21.49 29.71 -1.29
N GLY A 413 21.46 30.38 -2.44
CA GLY A 413 22.31 31.51 -2.70
C GLY A 413 21.71 32.49 -3.68
N ILE A 414 22.34 33.66 -3.79
CA ILE A 414 22.00 34.65 -4.81
C ILE A 414 23.13 34.75 -5.82
N GLN A 415 22.77 35.13 -7.04
CA GLN A 415 23.77 35.47 -8.05
C GLN A 415 24.33 36.86 -7.79
N ILE A 416 25.65 36.95 -7.67
CA ILE A 416 26.36 38.22 -7.52
C ILE A 416 27.37 38.43 -8.63
N CYS A 417 27.83 39.67 -8.75
CA CYS A 417 28.94 40.03 -9.59
C CYS A 417 30.03 40.71 -8.74
N ARG A 418 30.97 39.89 -8.27
CA ARG A 418 32.09 40.32 -7.39
C ARG A 418 33.34 40.67 -8.19
N LYS A 419 34.33 41.27 -7.53
CA LYS A 419 35.66 41.50 -8.12
C LYS A 419 36.23 40.17 -8.64
N PHE A 420 36.81 40.23 -9.83
CA PHE A 420 37.45 39.08 -10.46
C PHE A 420 38.69 38.69 -9.67
N LYS A 421 38.87 37.40 -9.42
CA LYS A 421 40.03 36.82 -8.76
C LYS A 421 40.84 36.00 -9.77
N PRO A 422 41.98 36.53 -10.24
CA PRO A 422 42.84 35.81 -11.16
C PRO A 422 43.28 34.45 -10.58
N GLY A 423 43.18 33.38 -11.36
CA GLY A 423 43.53 32.02 -10.95
C GLY A 423 42.48 31.27 -10.13
N GLU A 424 41.47 31.96 -9.57
CA GLU A 424 40.33 31.34 -8.86
C GLU A 424 39.02 31.42 -9.66
N ASP A 425 38.84 32.46 -10.48
CA ASP A 425 37.61 32.67 -11.25
C ASP A 425 37.80 32.21 -12.71
N PRO A 426 36.78 31.62 -13.35
CA PRO A 426 36.86 31.26 -14.76
C PRO A 426 37.06 32.49 -15.65
N GLU A 427 38.12 32.52 -16.46
CA GLU A 427 38.45 33.68 -17.30
C GLU A 427 37.31 34.05 -18.26
N HIS A 428 36.55 33.07 -18.77
CA HIS A 428 35.39 33.30 -19.64
C HIS A 428 34.20 33.99 -18.93
N LYS A 429 34.18 34.02 -17.58
CA LYS A 429 33.20 34.76 -16.78
C LYS A 429 33.68 36.16 -16.39
N LYS A 430 34.86 36.57 -16.85
CA LYS A 430 35.41 37.91 -16.61
C LYS A 430 34.67 38.96 -17.43
N ILE A 431 34.25 40.04 -16.78
CA ILE A 431 33.63 41.21 -17.40
C ILE A 431 34.19 42.49 -16.80
N THR A 432 34.14 43.59 -17.55
CA THR A 432 34.57 44.92 -17.06
C THR A 432 33.35 45.82 -16.87
N VAL A 433 33.11 46.27 -15.64
CA VAL A 433 31.99 47.17 -15.31
C VAL A 433 32.50 48.33 -14.47
N GLY A 434 32.28 49.57 -14.94
CA GLY A 434 32.75 50.78 -14.25
C GLY A 434 34.27 50.86 -14.13
N GLY A 435 35.01 50.35 -15.13
CA GLY A 435 36.48 50.32 -15.13
C GLY A 435 37.12 49.25 -14.24
N MET A 436 36.33 48.35 -13.64
CA MET A 436 36.82 47.28 -12.76
C MET A 436 36.49 45.90 -13.33
N GLU A 437 37.47 44.99 -13.30
CA GLU A 437 37.30 43.59 -13.68
C GLU A 437 36.50 42.83 -12.62
N ARG A 438 35.50 42.07 -13.06
CA ARG A 438 34.53 41.36 -12.23
C ARG A 438 34.22 39.99 -12.79
N CYS A 439 33.84 39.06 -11.93
CA CYS A 439 33.31 37.75 -12.32
C CYS A 439 31.78 37.82 -12.29
N LYS A 440 31.12 37.48 -13.40
CA LYS A 440 29.66 37.34 -13.46
C LYS A 440 29.21 35.93 -13.03
N ASP A 441 27.93 35.80 -12.72
CA ASP A 441 27.27 34.50 -12.47
C ASP A 441 27.87 33.72 -11.28
N VAL A 442 28.32 34.45 -10.26
CA VAL A 442 28.89 33.86 -9.04
C VAL A 442 27.76 33.56 -8.07
N LEU A 443 27.63 32.30 -7.65
CA LEU A 443 26.74 31.91 -6.56
C LEU A 443 27.32 32.40 -5.22
N HIS A 444 26.61 33.28 -4.55
CA HIS A 444 26.89 33.68 -3.17
C HIS A 444 25.97 32.90 -2.22
N PRO A 445 26.49 31.87 -1.53
CA PRO A 445 25.65 31.07 -0.64
C PRO A 445 25.23 31.88 0.58
N LEU A 446 23.95 31.84 0.89
CA LEU A 446 23.35 32.42 2.08
C LEU A 446 23.15 31.37 3.17
N VAL A 447 22.75 30.17 2.75
CA VAL A 447 22.59 28.99 3.61
C VAL A 447 23.21 27.82 2.88
N LYS A 448 24.09 27.05 3.53
CA LYS A 448 24.71 25.87 2.93
C LYS A 448 23.92 24.60 3.24
N ARG A 449 23.96 23.62 2.34
CA ARG A 449 23.43 22.29 2.63
C ARG A 449 24.05 21.73 3.92
N GLY A 450 23.21 21.17 4.80
CA GLY A 450 23.60 20.67 6.11
C GLY A 450 23.67 21.73 7.22
N GLU A 451 23.64 23.02 6.87
CA GLU A 451 23.65 24.09 7.86
C GLU A 451 22.36 24.05 8.71
N ARG A 452 22.49 24.18 10.03
CA ARG A 452 21.35 24.16 10.94
C ARG A 452 20.73 25.55 11.02
N ILE A 453 19.46 25.64 10.65
CA ILE A 453 18.72 26.89 10.57
C ILE A 453 17.58 26.91 11.59
N GLU A 454 17.31 28.07 12.16
CA GLU A 454 16.22 28.29 13.10
C GLU A 454 14.96 28.78 12.35
N PRO A 455 13.78 28.21 12.60
CA PRO A 455 12.54 28.68 11.99
C PRO A 455 12.29 30.16 12.28
N GLY A 456 12.01 30.94 11.23
CA GLY A 456 11.80 32.38 11.34
C GLY A 456 13.07 33.24 11.30
N CYS A 457 14.27 32.63 11.14
CA CYS A 457 15.50 33.38 10.93
C CYS A 457 15.54 34.03 9.53
N GLU A 458 16.00 35.28 9.46
CA GLU A 458 16.19 36.04 8.22
C GLU A 458 17.69 36.23 7.96
N TYR A 459 18.11 36.08 6.70
CA TYR A 459 19.49 36.27 6.25
C TYR A 459 19.58 37.54 5.41
N PRO A 460 19.84 38.72 6.02
CA PRO A 460 19.86 39.98 5.29
C PRO A 460 21.09 40.07 4.39
N VAL A 461 20.88 40.47 3.13
CA VAL A 461 21.96 40.69 2.16
C VAL A 461 21.85 42.07 1.54
N VAL A 462 22.91 42.86 1.65
CA VAL A 462 22.98 44.19 1.05
C VAL A 462 23.62 44.08 -0.33
N CYS A 463 22.79 44.23 -1.36
CA CYS A 463 23.25 44.29 -2.75
C CYS A 463 23.31 45.74 -3.24
N ARG A 464 24.30 46.05 -4.09
CA ARG A 464 24.41 47.36 -4.77
C ARG A 464 24.33 47.15 -6.28
N SER A 465 23.57 47.99 -6.96
CA SER A 465 23.52 47.96 -8.43
C SER A 465 24.87 48.37 -9.01
N LEU A 466 25.37 47.58 -9.97
CA LEU A 466 26.63 47.86 -10.67
C LEU A 466 26.49 48.89 -11.79
N LYS A 467 25.25 49.16 -12.22
CA LYS A 467 24.90 50.19 -13.19
C LYS A 467 23.89 51.14 -12.55
N PRO A 468 23.80 52.41 -12.97
CA PRO A 468 22.65 53.25 -12.65
C PRO A 468 21.40 52.52 -13.19
N SER A 469 20.62 51.90 -12.32
CA SER A 469 19.45 51.14 -12.75
C SER A 469 18.24 52.07 -12.81
N GLN A 470 17.32 51.82 -13.74
CA GLN A 470 16.03 52.53 -13.87
C GLN A 470 15.08 52.18 -12.70
N GLY A 471 15.57 52.17 -11.46
CA GLY A 471 14.80 51.84 -10.25
C GLY A 471 14.46 50.36 -10.07
N LYS A 472 15.08 49.43 -10.82
CA LYS A 472 14.87 47.99 -10.69
C LYS A 472 16.19 47.24 -10.48
N ILE A 473 16.19 46.23 -9.63
CA ILE A 473 17.30 45.29 -9.41
C ILE A 473 16.75 43.89 -9.61
N GLU A 474 17.39 43.12 -10.49
CA GLU A 474 17.12 41.70 -10.66
C GLU A 474 17.94 40.93 -9.63
N CYS A 475 17.28 40.07 -8.85
CA CYS A 475 17.91 39.21 -7.85
C CYS A 475 17.45 37.78 -8.09
N GLY A 476 18.30 36.98 -8.71
CA GLY A 476 18.05 35.54 -8.87
C GLY A 476 18.43 34.80 -7.60
N ILE A 477 17.50 33.98 -7.09
CA ILE A 477 17.73 33.02 -6.00
C ILE A 477 17.97 31.65 -6.65
N TYR A 478 19.05 31.00 -6.25
CA TYR A 478 19.51 29.73 -6.80
C TYR A 478 19.61 28.69 -5.70
N VAL A 479 19.33 27.44 -6.08
CA VAL A 479 19.31 26.28 -5.19
C VAL A 479 20.26 25.24 -5.76
N SER A 480 21.19 24.72 -4.97
CA SER A 480 22.10 23.65 -5.37
C SER A 480 22.01 22.44 -4.43
N LYS A 481 22.05 21.24 -5.03
CA LYS A 481 22.13 19.96 -4.32
C LYS A 481 23.56 19.56 -3.98
N GLU A 482 24.55 20.18 -4.61
CA GLU A 482 25.97 19.87 -4.44
C GLU A 482 26.54 20.56 -3.19
N GLU A 483 27.50 19.88 -2.56
CA GLU A 483 28.37 20.53 -1.58
C GLU A 483 29.25 21.56 -2.30
N LEU A 484 29.36 22.76 -1.72
CA LEU A 484 30.03 23.90 -2.34
C LEU A 484 31.47 23.57 -2.80
N ASP A 485 32.16 22.69 -2.08
CA ASP A 485 33.53 22.29 -2.39
C ASP A 485 33.63 21.55 -3.74
N ASN A 486 32.55 20.90 -4.19
CA ASN A 486 32.45 20.24 -5.50
C ASN A 486 32.05 21.19 -6.62
N LEU A 487 31.24 22.22 -6.30
CA LEU A 487 30.80 23.28 -7.21
C LEU A 487 31.97 24.13 -7.74
N PHE A 488 33.03 24.27 -6.94
CA PHE A 488 34.29 24.83 -7.40
C PHE A 488 35.09 23.81 -8.23
N ARG A 489 35.16 22.53 -7.82
CA ARG A 489 35.96 21.49 -8.50
C ARG A 489 35.52 21.14 -9.92
N GLU A 490 34.22 21.00 -10.21
CA GLU A 490 33.76 20.56 -11.54
C GLU A 490 33.95 21.62 -12.64
N HIS A 491 34.19 22.88 -12.28
CA HIS A 491 34.57 23.93 -13.24
C HIS A 491 36.10 24.10 -13.38
N PHE A 492 36.88 23.23 -12.74
CA PHE A 492 38.35 23.19 -12.78
C PHE A 492 38.89 21.79 -13.14
N GLU A 493 38.36 21.14 -14.17
CA GLU A 493 39.17 20.15 -14.89
C GLU A 493 40.11 20.86 -15.85
N LEU A 494 41.30 21.12 -15.32
CA LEU A 494 42.54 21.17 -16.07
C LEU A 494 42.74 19.85 -16.80
N ASP A 495 42.91 19.98 -18.11
CA ASP A 495 43.40 18.97 -19.02
C ASP A 495 44.79 18.50 -18.56
N THR A 496 44.88 17.36 -17.87
CA THR A 496 46.16 16.66 -17.68
C THR A 496 45.98 15.14 -17.71
N ASN A 497 46.28 14.56 -18.87
CA ASN A 497 46.79 13.20 -19.01
C ASN A 497 47.80 12.85 -17.91
N THR A 498 47.45 11.98 -16.96
CA THR A 498 48.30 10.88 -16.43
C THR A 498 47.63 10.22 -15.21
N CYS A 499 46.97 9.08 -15.40
CA CYS A 499 47.03 7.98 -14.42
C CYS A 499 46.59 6.64 -15.05
N SER A 500 47.27 6.23 -16.12
CA SER A 500 47.29 4.83 -16.55
C SER A 500 48.57 4.20 -16.01
N ARG A 501 48.51 3.62 -14.81
CA ARG A 501 49.47 2.65 -14.27
C ARG A 501 48.98 2.22 -12.90
N LEU A 502 48.28 1.08 -12.85
CA LEU A 502 48.33 0.04 -11.80
C LEU A 502 47.14 -0.92 -11.98
N SER A 503 47.26 -1.84 -12.93
CA SER A 503 46.47 -3.09 -12.95
C SER A 503 47.09 -4.12 -13.90
N GLN A 504 48.37 -4.46 -13.71
CA GLN A 504 48.95 -5.67 -14.30
C GLN A 504 49.96 -6.32 -13.35
N SER A 505 49.51 -7.34 -12.62
CA SER A 505 50.25 -8.48 -12.05
C SER A 505 49.24 -9.25 -11.16
N ASN A 506 49.03 -10.56 -11.16
CA ASN A 506 49.54 -11.76 -11.83
C ASN A 506 48.36 -12.76 -11.80
N LYS A 507 47.96 -13.41 -12.90
CA LYS A 507 48.38 -14.76 -13.32
C LYS A 507 48.49 -15.82 -12.21
N SER A 508 47.51 -16.73 -12.24
CA SER A 508 47.61 -18.20 -12.27
C SER A 508 48.60 -18.91 -11.35
N THR A 509 48.06 -19.77 -10.48
CA THR A 509 48.67 -21.06 -10.14
C THR A 509 47.57 -22.11 -9.97
N ASP A 510 47.56 -23.06 -10.91
CA ASP A 510 47.02 -24.40 -10.71
C ASP A 510 47.89 -25.13 -9.68
N THR A 511 47.25 -25.83 -8.74
CA THR A 511 47.81 -27.05 -8.15
C THR A 511 46.67 -28.00 -7.83
N SER A 512 46.66 -29.12 -8.55
CA SER A 512 45.92 -30.34 -8.26
C SER A 512 46.47 -31.04 -7.02
N SER A 513 45.58 -31.50 -6.13
CA SER A 513 45.81 -32.72 -5.36
C SER A 513 44.48 -33.44 -5.15
N SER A 514 44.45 -34.66 -5.65
CA SER A 514 43.45 -35.71 -5.55
C SER A 514 43.06 -36.06 -4.12
N ASP A 515 41.78 -36.29 -3.88
CA ASP A 515 41.29 -37.46 -3.14
C ASP A 515 39.91 -37.85 -3.69
N ASN A 516 39.80 -39.11 -4.12
CA ASN A 516 38.59 -39.75 -4.61
C ASN A 516 37.67 -40.07 -3.44
N ASP A 517 36.39 -39.70 -3.54
CA ASP A 517 35.30 -40.52 -3.04
C ASP A 517 34.09 -40.32 -3.96
N GLY A 518 33.73 -41.39 -4.66
CA GLY A 518 32.65 -41.41 -5.64
C GLY A 518 31.28 -41.18 -5.00
N LYS A 519 30.49 -40.30 -5.61
CA LYS A 519 29.03 -40.31 -5.53
C LYS A 519 28.49 -40.11 -6.93
N ASP A 520 27.77 -41.11 -7.40
CA ASP A 520 27.03 -41.07 -8.66
C ASP A 520 26.08 -39.87 -8.65
N GLU A 521 26.34 -38.90 -9.52
CA GLU A 521 25.48 -37.76 -9.75
C GLU A 521 24.28 -38.24 -10.57
N ILE A 522 23.12 -38.37 -9.92
CA ILE A 522 21.87 -38.76 -10.59
C ILE A 522 21.46 -37.60 -11.51
N ASP A 523 21.48 -37.83 -12.83
CA ASP A 523 20.93 -36.87 -13.79
C ASP A 523 19.41 -36.78 -13.63
N ILE A 524 18.99 -35.77 -12.88
CA ILE A 524 17.60 -35.46 -12.56
C ILE A 524 16.74 -35.32 -13.83
N ASN A 525 17.31 -34.83 -14.93
CA ASN A 525 16.57 -34.70 -16.18
C ASN A 525 16.23 -36.06 -16.78
N GLN A 526 17.06 -37.08 -16.56
CA GLN A 526 16.81 -38.44 -17.05
C GLN A 526 15.73 -39.14 -16.23
N VAL A 527 15.71 -38.93 -14.90
CA VAL A 527 14.69 -39.47 -13.99
C VAL A 527 13.31 -38.84 -14.20
N VAL A 528 13.28 -37.51 -14.43
CA VAL A 528 12.03 -36.77 -14.72
C VAL A 528 11.43 -37.23 -16.04
N ASN A 529 12.25 -37.39 -17.10
CA ASN A 529 11.75 -37.83 -18.41
C ASN A 529 11.24 -39.28 -18.41
N GLN A 530 11.85 -40.19 -17.65
CA GLN A 530 11.37 -41.58 -17.53
C GLN A 530 10.03 -41.70 -16.78
N ARG A 531 9.79 -40.88 -15.75
CA ARG A 531 8.56 -40.97 -14.93
C ARG A 531 7.38 -40.20 -15.50
N VAL A 532 7.62 -39.10 -16.20
CA VAL A 532 6.57 -38.42 -17.00
C VAL A 532 6.03 -39.33 -18.10
N SER A 533 6.86 -40.24 -18.63
CA SER A 533 6.43 -41.25 -19.60
C SER A 533 5.57 -42.36 -18.95
N GLN A 534 5.80 -42.70 -17.67
CA GLN A 534 5.01 -43.71 -16.93
C GLN A 534 3.65 -43.17 -16.44
N LEU A 535 3.54 -41.88 -16.15
CA LEU A 535 2.28 -41.21 -15.77
C LEU A 535 1.28 -41.11 -16.94
N LEU A 536 1.73 -41.34 -18.18
CA LEU A 536 0.88 -41.35 -19.37
C LEU A 536 0.28 -42.75 -19.68
N GLU A 537 0.66 -43.81 -18.95
CA GLU A 537 0.23 -45.19 -19.25
C GLU A 537 -0.81 -45.77 -18.27
N ASN A 538 -1.05 -45.17 -17.10
CA ASN A 538 -1.95 -45.72 -16.08
C ASN A 538 -3.22 -44.89 -15.91
N ASP A 539 -4.20 -45.16 -16.75
CA ASP A 539 -5.58 -44.68 -16.61
C ASP A 539 -6.52 -45.90 -16.67
N GLN A 540 -6.51 -46.69 -15.59
CA GLN A 540 -7.48 -47.76 -15.32
C GLN A 540 -7.39 -48.21 -13.86
N ASP A 541 -8.47 -47.93 -13.12
CA ASP A 541 -9.03 -48.65 -11.96
C ASP A 541 -9.26 -47.80 -10.69
N ALA A 542 -10.43 -48.05 -10.08
CA ALA A 542 -11.13 -47.22 -9.09
C ALA A 542 -11.19 -47.86 -7.67
N ILE A 543 -11.88 -47.13 -6.76
CA ILE A 543 -12.61 -47.52 -5.51
C ILE A 543 -11.78 -47.55 -4.17
N PRO A 544 -12.36 -47.41 -2.94
CA PRO A 544 -12.91 -46.20 -2.24
C PRO A 544 -12.45 -45.96 -0.76
N ASP A 545 -12.85 -44.79 -0.23
CA ASP A 545 -13.29 -44.34 1.12
C ASP A 545 -12.85 -45.05 2.43
N GLU A 546 -12.48 -44.23 3.45
CA GLU A 546 -12.82 -44.51 4.86
C GLU A 546 -12.98 -43.21 5.69
N GLU A 547 -14.05 -43.18 6.49
CA GLU A 547 -14.49 -42.11 7.41
C GLU A 547 -13.58 -41.97 8.64
N ASN A 548 -13.51 -40.76 9.24
CA ASN A 548 -13.30 -40.69 10.69
C ASN A 548 -13.92 -39.47 11.38
N THR A 549 -14.59 -39.79 12.48
CA THR A 549 -15.36 -38.95 13.41
C THR A 549 -14.48 -38.32 14.50
N GLY A 550 -14.81 -37.12 14.99
CA GLY A 550 -14.16 -36.57 16.19
C GLY A 550 -14.78 -35.27 16.71
N ASP A 551 -15.31 -35.34 17.93
CA ASP A 551 -16.17 -34.42 18.67
C ASP A 551 -15.70 -32.98 18.97
N GLU A 552 -16.72 -32.15 19.24
CA GLU A 552 -16.76 -30.77 19.71
C GLU A 552 -16.24 -30.59 21.16
N ASN A 553 -15.69 -29.40 21.50
CA ASN A 553 -16.36 -28.48 22.42
C ASN A 553 -15.66 -27.09 22.54
N PRO A 554 -16.41 -26.06 22.98
CA PRO A 554 -16.22 -24.65 22.63
C PRO A 554 -15.77 -23.82 23.83
N ASP A 555 -15.30 -22.59 23.57
CA ASP A 555 -15.58 -21.43 24.45
C ASP A 555 -15.10 -20.13 23.79
N SER A 556 -16.05 -19.24 23.50
CA SER A 556 -16.10 -17.85 24.01
C SER A 556 -17.09 -17.04 23.17
N GLU A 557 -18.18 -16.67 23.84
CA GLU A 557 -19.17 -15.70 23.38
C GLU A 557 -18.56 -14.29 23.35
N GLU A 558 -18.67 -13.60 22.21
CA GLU A 558 -19.09 -12.19 22.11
C GLU A 558 -19.21 -11.81 20.62
N ASP A 559 -20.43 -11.74 20.10
CA ASP A 559 -20.96 -10.50 19.50
C ASP A 559 -22.35 -10.73 18.90
N SER A 560 -23.30 -9.95 19.40
CA SER A 560 -24.71 -9.98 19.02
C SER A 560 -24.95 -9.24 17.69
N ASN A 561 -24.50 -9.82 16.58
CA ASN A 561 -24.97 -9.42 15.24
C ASN A 561 -26.40 -9.91 15.02
N SER A 562 -27.35 -8.98 14.94
CA SER A 562 -28.68 -9.29 14.41
C SER A 562 -28.58 -9.40 12.88
N PHE A 563 -28.69 -10.60 12.32
CA PHE A 563 -28.98 -10.76 10.89
C PHE A 563 -30.27 -9.99 10.55
N LYS A 564 -30.27 -9.14 9.51
CA LYS A 564 -31.44 -8.34 9.10
C LYS A 564 -31.80 -8.58 7.63
N CYS A 565 -33.10 -8.66 7.34
CA CYS A 565 -33.66 -8.54 6.00
C CYS A 565 -34.42 -7.21 5.90
N ASN A 566 -34.59 -6.67 4.70
CA ASN A 566 -35.43 -5.49 4.47
C ASN A 566 -36.91 -5.87 4.25
N CYS A 567 -37.34 -6.97 4.88
CA CYS A 567 -38.63 -7.59 4.67
C CYS A 567 -39.53 -7.44 5.90
N SER A 568 -40.83 -7.24 5.71
CA SER A 568 -41.79 -7.08 6.82
C SER A 568 -42.05 -8.35 7.63
N ASN A 569 -41.42 -9.47 7.27
CA ASN A 569 -41.64 -10.79 7.85
C ASN A 569 -40.62 -11.19 8.92
N ASN A 570 -39.75 -10.27 9.36
CA ASN A 570 -38.76 -10.49 10.44
C ASN A 570 -38.04 -11.85 10.35
N CYS A 571 -37.53 -12.19 9.16
CA CYS A 571 -37.10 -13.55 8.82
C CYS A 571 -35.97 -14.14 9.68
N PHE A 572 -35.33 -13.36 10.55
CA PHE A 572 -34.24 -13.78 11.43
C PHE A 572 -34.62 -13.84 12.91
N GLU A 573 -35.77 -13.30 13.33
CA GLU A 573 -36.16 -13.21 14.75
C GLU A 573 -36.43 -14.58 15.38
N ASN A 574 -36.84 -15.57 14.59
CA ASN A 574 -37.16 -16.91 15.06
C ASN A 574 -35.96 -17.89 15.05
N PHE A 575 -34.76 -17.41 14.71
CA PHE A 575 -33.57 -18.26 14.58
C PHE A 575 -32.44 -17.78 15.50
N ASN A 576 -31.79 -18.74 16.16
CA ASN A 576 -30.59 -18.45 16.95
C ASN A 576 -29.44 -18.05 16.00
N ALA A 577 -28.83 -16.89 16.24
CA ALA A 577 -27.77 -16.32 15.40
C ALA A 577 -26.53 -17.23 15.32
N THR A 578 -26.14 -17.88 16.42
CA THR A 578 -25.05 -18.86 16.45
C THR A 578 -25.35 -20.03 15.52
N LYS A 579 -26.57 -20.58 15.57
CA LYS A 579 -26.98 -21.68 14.68
C LYS A 579 -27.02 -21.29 13.19
N ILE A 580 -27.25 -20.01 12.88
CA ILE A 580 -27.16 -19.50 11.50
C ILE A 580 -25.69 -19.42 11.08
N ARG A 581 -24.80 -18.93 11.96
CA ARG A 581 -23.36 -18.89 11.69
C ARG A 581 -22.79 -20.28 11.47
N ASP A 582 -23.11 -21.25 12.33
CA ASP A 582 -22.64 -22.63 12.16
C ASP A 582 -23.14 -23.26 10.86
N HIS A 583 -24.34 -22.88 10.41
CA HIS A 583 -24.85 -23.31 9.11
C HIS A 583 -24.05 -22.69 7.96
N ILE A 584 -23.76 -21.40 8.02
CA ILE A 584 -22.95 -20.70 7.02
C ILE A 584 -21.52 -21.27 6.98
N HIS A 585 -20.91 -21.55 8.13
CA HIS A 585 -19.59 -22.17 8.22
C HIS A 585 -19.56 -23.54 7.53
N ARG A 586 -20.50 -24.43 7.84
CA ARG A 586 -20.63 -25.72 7.14
C ARG A 586 -20.79 -25.57 5.63
N LEU A 587 -21.59 -24.61 5.16
CA LEU A 587 -21.75 -24.35 3.73
C LEU A 587 -20.47 -23.84 3.05
N ARG A 588 -19.52 -23.29 3.79
CA ARG A 588 -18.21 -22.86 3.27
C ARG A 588 -17.19 -23.98 3.23
N GLU A 589 -17.38 -25.01 4.05
CA GLU A 589 -16.54 -26.21 4.08
C GLU A 589 -16.94 -27.22 2.99
N MET A 590 -18.17 -27.14 2.47
CA MET A 590 -18.65 -28.02 1.40
C MET A 590 -17.95 -27.75 0.06
N ALA A 591 -17.71 -28.81 -0.71
CA ALA A 591 -17.25 -28.68 -2.08
C ALA A 591 -18.28 -27.93 -2.94
N LYS A 592 -17.82 -27.27 -4.00
CA LYS A 592 -18.67 -26.38 -4.82
C LYS A 592 -19.94 -27.06 -5.34
N ASP A 593 -19.80 -28.30 -5.80
CA ASP A 593 -20.91 -29.06 -6.39
C ASP A 593 -21.89 -29.55 -5.32
N GLU A 594 -21.39 -29.89 -4.13
CA GLU A 594 -22.20 -30.26 -2.97
C GLU A 594 -23.00 -29.06 -2.43
N LYS A 595 -22.34 -27.90 -2.28
CA LYS A 595 -23.00 -26.64 -1.88
C LYS A 595 -24.10 -26.28 -2.88
N GLU A 596 -23.83 -26.48 -4.16
CA GLU A 596 -24.81 -26.20 -5.21
C GLU A 596 -26.00 -27.16 -5.17
N MET A 597 -25.78 -28.46 -5.00
CA MET A 597 -26.86 -29.44 -4.81
C MET A 597 -27.68 -29.18 -3.55
N PHE A 598 -27.02 -28.76 -2.47
CA PHE A 598 -27.71 -28.35 -1.25
C PHE A 598 -28.65 -27.16 -1.48
N ILE A 599 -28.19 -26.13 -2.19
CA ILE A 599 -29.01 -24.95 -2.51
C ILE A 599 -30.15 -25.33 -3.48
N ILE A 600 -29.87 -26.17 -4.49
CA ILE A 600 -30.88 -26.72 -5.41
C ILE A 600 -32.00 -27.42 -4.62
N GLY A 601 -31.65 -28.28 -3.65
CA GLY A 601 -32.61 -28.98 -2.80
C GLY A 601 -33.36 -28.07 -1.81
N SER A 602 -32.77 -26.94 -1.45
CA SER A 602 -33.34 -25.96 -0.51
C SER A 602 -34.33 -24.98 -1.16
N VAL A 603 -34.38 -24.93 -2.49
CA VAL A 603 -35.32 -24.08 -3.25
C VAL A 603 -36.57 -24.87 -3.61
N LYS A 604 -37.74 -24.42 -3.15
CA LYS A 604 -39.03 -25.04 -3.52
C LYS A 604 -39.64 -24.35 -4.73
N GLN A 605 -40.02 -25.10 -5.76
CA GLN A 605 -40.76 -24.57 -6.90
C GLN A 605 -42.27 -24.78 -6.72
N ILE A 606 -43.05 -23.70 -6.80
CA ILE A 606 -44.51 -23.75 -6.77
C ILE A 606 -45.05 -23.32 -8.13
N GLY A 607 -45.76 -24.23 -8.81
CA GLY A 607 -46.41 -23.96 -10.08
C GLY A 607 -47.82 -23.41 -9.89
N SER A 608 -48.13 -22.29 -10.56
CA SER A 608 -49.50 -21.80 -10.71
C SER A 608 -49.89 -21.79 -12.19
N LYS A 609 -51.02 -22.41 -12.51
CA LYS A 609 -51.60 -22.42 -13.87
C LYS A 609 -52.58 -21.26 -13.98
N LYS A 610 -52.37 -20.39 -14.97
CA LYS A 610 -53.30 -19.28 -15.26
C LYS A 610 -53.63 -19.28 -16.75
N ILE A 611 -54.93 -19.33 -17.06
CA ILE A 611 -55.41 -19.18 -18.44
C ILE A 611 -55.39 -17.69 -18.78
N THR A 612 -54.62 -17.34 -19.81
CA THR A 612 -54.55 -15.96 -20.30
C THR A 612 -55.84 -15.57 -21.02
N SER A 613 -56.10 -14.26 -21.17
CA SER A 613 -57.24 -13.74 -21.95
C SER A 613 -57.30 -14.26 -23.40
N LYS A 614 -56.18 -14.76 -23.93
CA LYS A 614 -56.06 -15.42 -25.24
C LYS A 614 -56.27 -16.94 -25.20
N ARG A 615 -56.81 -17.49 -24.11
CA ARG A 615 -57.01 -18.94 -23.87
C ARG A 615 -55.73 -19.79 -23.98
N LYS A 616 -54.55 -19.19 -23.81
CA LYS A 616 -53.29 -19.94 -23.64
C LYS A 616 -53.05 -20.19 -22.15
N GLU A 617 -52.87 -21.45 -21.78
CA GLU A 617 -52.44 -21.84 -20.43
C GLU A 617 -50.99 -21.41 -20.23
N ARG A 618 -50.74 -20.57 -19.22
CA ARG A 618 -49.38 -20.18 -18.83
C ARG A 618 -49.10 -20.72 -17.43
N THR A 619 -48.08 -21.56 -17.33
CA THR A 619 -47.54 -22.01 -16.06
C THR A 619 -46.53 -20.98 -15.57
N ARG A 620 -46.75 -20.39 -14.38
CA ARG A 620 -45.75 -19.58 -13.68
C ARG A 620 -45.19 -20.42 -12.54
N LEU A 621 -43.91 -20.75 -12.63
CA LEU A 621 -43.15 -21.35 -11.53
C LEU A 621 -42.58 -20.21 -10.69
N ARG A 622 -42.94 -20.18 -9.41
CA ARG A 622 -42.39 -19.25 -8.42
C ARG A 622 -41.52 -20.04 -7.46
N SER A 623 -40.34 -19.52 -7.17
CA SER A 623 -39.44 -20.09 -6.17
C SER A 623 -39.80 -19.55 -4.80
N ASP A 624 -40.06 -20.46 -3.86
CA ASP A 624 -40.25 -20.18 -2.46
C ASP A 624 -39.00 -20.62 -1.68
N TYR A 625 -38.65 -19.80 -0.69
CA TYR A 625 -37.44 -19.95 0.10
C TYR A 625 -37.82 -20.32 1.53
N SER A 626 -37.20 -21.36 2.07
CA SER A 626 -37.41 -21.78 3.45
C SER A 626 -36.11 -22.15 4.13
N PHE A 627 -36.04 -21.92 5.44
CA PHE A 627 -34.94 -22.39 6.28
C PHE A 627 -35.52 -23.08 7.51
N LYS A 628 -35.07 -24.32 7.79
CA LYS A 628 -35.58 -25.18 8.87
C LYS A 628 -37.11 -25.25 8.94
N GLY A 629 -37.77 -25.31 7.77
CA GLY A 629 -39.23 -25.42 7.66
C GLY A 629 -40.03 -24.12 7.76
N GLN A 630 -39.39 -22.97 8.04
CA GLN A 630 -40.07 -21.66 8.03
C GLN A 630 -39.81 -20.92 6.71
N ASN A 631 -40.83 -20.23 6.22
CA ASN A 631 -40.73 -19.42 5.00
C ASN A 631 -39.93 -18.14 5.27
N ILE A 632 -38.96 -17.86 4.42
CA ILE A 632 -38.09 -16.68 4.52
C ILE A 632 -38.09 -15.89 3.21
N CYS A 633 -37.69 -14.62 3.28
CA CYS A 633 -37.56 -13.82 2.07
C CYS A 633 -36.30 -14.20 1.28
N LYS A 634 -36.24 -13.81 0.00
CA LYS A 634 -35.09 -14.04 -0.87
C LYS A 634 -33.78 -13.50 -0.27
N GLN A 635 -33.81 -12.31 0.32
CA GLN A 635 -32.63 -11.68 0.93
C GLN A 635 -32.13 -12.51 2.12
N ALA A 636 -33.04 -12.97 2.98
CA ALA A 636 -32.68 -13.85 4.09
C ALA A 636 -32.13 -15.19 3.60
N PHE A 637 -32.69 -15.74 2.53
CA PHE A 637 -32.19 -16.99 1.92
C PHE A 637 -30.77 -16.85 1.36
N LEU A 638 -30.46 -15.73 0.69
CA LEU A 638 -29.11 -15.45 0.18
C LEU A 638 -28.08 -15.36 1.31
N ILE A 639 -28.44 -14.71 2.41
CA ILE A 639 -27.60 -14.58 3.61
C ILE A 639 -27.38 -15.93 4.28
N ILE A 640 -28.45 -16.70 4.53
CA ILE A 640 -28.38 -17.99 5.24
C ILE A 640 -27.62 -19.04 4.43
N ASN A 641 -27.81 -19.05 3.10
CA ASN A 641 -27.17 -20.03 2.22
C ASN A 641 -25.83 -19.55 1.62
N ASP A 642 -25.31 -18.41 2.09
CA ASP A 642 -24.02 -17.83 1.68
C ASP A 642 -23.82 -17.86 0.15
N CYS A 643 -24.83 -17.37 -0.59
CA CYS A 643 -24.86 -17.41 -2.04
C CYS A 643 -25.29 -16.08 -2.66
N THR A 644 -24.78 -15.79 -3.85
CA THR A 644 -25.07 -14.52 -4.55
C THR A 644 -26.39 -14.59 -5.31
N GLU A 645 -26.95 -13.43 -5.63
CA GLU A 645 -28.18 -13.37 -6.42
C GLU A 645 -28.01 -13.98 -7.82
N LYS A 646 -26.80 -13.90 -8.40
CA LYS A 646 -26.46 -14.52 -9.70
C LYS A 646 -26.49 -16.04 -9.61
N VAL A 647 -25.90 -16.62 -8.56
CA VAL A 647 -25.94 -18.07 -8.30
C VAL A 647 -27.39 -18.55 -8.15
N LEU A 648 -28.18 -17.87 -7.31
CA LEU A 648 -29.59 -18.22 -7.11
C LEU A 648 -30.43 -18.06 -8.39
N LYS A 649 -30.20 -17.02 -9.20
CA LYS A 649 -30.86 -16.84 -10.50
C LYS A 649 -30.53 -17.98 -11.46
N ASN A 650 -29.28 -18.42 -11.52
CA ASN A 650 -28.85 -19.50 -12.38
C ASN A 650 -29.39 -20.86 -11.91
N ILE A 651 -29.38 -21.12 -10.60
CA ILE A 651 -30.00 -22.31 -10.01
C ILE A 651 -31.51 -22.35 -10.32
N ASN A 652 -32.22 -21.24 -10.15
CA ASN A 652 -33.65 -21.18 -10.50
C ASN A 652 -33.91 -21.40 -11.99
N ARG A 653 -33.06 -20.85 -12.87
CA ARG A 653 -33.14 -21.08 -14.31
C ARG A 653 -32.92 -22.55 -14.65
N HIS A 654 -31.93 -23.18 -14.02
CA HIS A 654 -31.62 -24.59 -14.21
C HIS A 654 -32.70 -25.53 -13.67
N LEU A 655 -33.17 -25.30 -12.45
CA LEU A 655 -34.31 -26.01 -11.86
C LEU A 655 -35.56 -25.93 -12.76
N ASN A 656 -35.83 -24.76 -13.36
CA ASN A 656 -36.95 -24.58 -14.29
C ASN A 656 -36.78 -25.32 -15.62
N ASN A 657 -35.56 -25.43 -16.12
CA ASN A 657 -35.30 -25.92 -17.48
C ASN A 657 -34.90 -27.40 -17.52
N ILE A 658 -34.21 -27.88 -16.50
CA ILE A 658 -33.54 -29.19 -16.45
C ILE A 658 -33.97 -29.98 -15.21
N GLY A 659 -34.21 -29.30 -14.07
CA GLY A 659 -34.66 -29.93 -12.82
C GLY A 659 -33.58 -29.97 -11.74
N ALA A 660 -33.81 -30.74 -10.68
CA ALA A 660 -32.92 -30.83 -9.52
C ALA A 660 -31.74 -31.80 -9.75
N VAL A 661 -30.92 -31.47 -10.75
CA VAL A 661 -29.68 -32.18 -11.10
C VAL A 661 -28.51 -31.20 -11.08
N LEU A 662 -27.30 -31.69 -10.86
CA LEU A 662 -26.10 -30.86 -10.87
C LEU A 662 -25.93 -30.20 -12.25
N ARG A 663 -25.49 -28.94 -12.28
CA ARG A 663 -25.24 -28.22 -13.54
C ARG A 663 -23.93 -28.70 -14.15
N GLU A 664 -24.00 -29.35 -15.30
CA GLU A 664 -22.82 -29.56 -16.13
C GLU A 664 -22.38 -28.24 -16.77
N HIS A 665 -21.09 -27.93 -16.64
CA HIS A 665 -20.51 -26.72 -17.23
C HIS A 665 -20.52 -26.83 -18.77
N ARG A 666 -20.78 -25.73 -19.50
CA ARG A 666 -20.83 -25.76 -20.98
C ARG A 666 -19.49 -26.10 -21.67
N ASN A 667 -18.41 -26.24 -20.91
CA ASN A 667 -17.07 -26.64 -21.38
C ASN A 667 -16.69 -28.07 -20.97
N THR A 668 -17.60 -28.85 -20.37
CA THR A 668 -17.31 -30.27 -20.10
C THR A 668 -16.99 -30.98 -21.43
N GLY A 669 -15.82 -31.60 -21.52
CA GLY A 669 -15.32 -32.27 -22.73
C GLY A 669 -14.76 -31.36 -23.83
N LYS A 670 -14.58 -30.04 -23.59
CA LYS A 670 -13.97 -29.11 -24.56
C LYS A 670 -12.72 -28.47 -24.00
N LYS A 671 -11.62 -28.51 -24.78
CA LYS A 671 -10.35 -27.86 -24.42
C LYS A 671 -10.56 -26.34 -24.24
N PRO A 672 -10.29 -25.77 -23.06
CA PRO A 672 -10.43 -24.33 -22.83
C PRO A 672 -9.52 -23.53 -23.77
N HIS A 673 -9.99 -22.39 -24.27
CA HIS A 673 -9.20 -21.52 -25.15
C HIS A 673 -7.93 -20.95 -24.45
N HIS A 674 -7.90 -20.99 -23.12
CA HIS A 674 -6.78 -20.57 -22.28
C HIS A 674 -5.95 -21.75 -21.74
N ALA A 675 -6.14 -22.96 -22.27
CA ALA A 675 -5.37 -24.13 -21.84
C ALA A 675 -3.88 -23.90 -22.16
N LEU A 676 -3.05 -23.90 -21.12
CA LEU A 676 -1.60 -23.76 -21.21
C LEU A 676 -1.01 -24.86 -22.10
N LYS A 677 0.04 -24.53 -22.87
CA LYS A 677 0.70 -25.53 -23.71
C LYS A 677 1.48 -26.47 -22.80
N TYR A 678 1.63 -27.72 -23.23
CA TYR A 678 2.43 -28.73 -22.51
C TYR A 678 3.82 -28.21 -22.09
N LYS A 679 4.45 -27.41 -22.95
CA LYS A 679 5.73 -26.76 -22.66
C LYS A 679 5.67 -25.77 -21.49
N ASP A 680 4.58 -25.04 -21.35
CA ASP A 680 4.40 -24.03 -20.29
C ASP A 680 4.13 -24.74 -18.94
N ILE A 681 3.36 -25.83 -18.97
CA ILE A 681 3.13 -26.69 -17.80
C ILE A 681 4.43 -27.38 -17.38
N HIS A 682 5.18 -27.93 -18.33
CA HIS A 682 6.48 -28.54 -18.09
C HIS A 682 7.45 -27.52 -17.45
N ASN A 683 7.54 -26.31 -18.00
CA ASN A 683 8.41 -25.27 -17.46
C ASN A 683 8.01 -24.85 -16.04
N ALA A 684 6.71 -24.74 -15.75
CA ALA A 684 6.22 -24.43 -14.41
C ALA A 684 6.55 -25.54 -13.40
N ILE A 685 6.37 -26.82 -13.79
CA ILE A 685 6.73 -27.96 -12.95
C ILE A 685 8.25 -28.01 -12.73
N THR A 686 9.05 -27.84 -13.79
CA THR A 686 10.52 -27.78 -13.68
C THR A 686 10.96 -26.65 -12.75
N PHE A 687 10.34 -25.48 -12.85
CA PHE A 687 10.62 -24.36 -11.96
C PHE A 687 10.29 -24.69 -10.50
N ILE A 688 9.11 -25.25 -10.22
CA ILE A 688 8.69 -25.62 -8.86
C ILE A 688 9.62 -26.68 -8.27
N VAL A 689 10.01 -27.68 -9.06
CA VAL A 689 10.93 -28.75 -8.62
C VAL A 689 12.32 -28.18 -8.32
N ASN A 690 12.85 -27.30 -9.18
CA ASN A 690 14.14 -26.66 -8.95
C ASN A 690 14.12 -25.72 -7.74
N TYR A 691 13.05 -24.93 -7.59
CA TYR A 691 12.86 -24.03 -6.46
C TYR A 691 12.70 -24.80 -5.13
N ALA A 692 11.94 -25.89 -5.13
CA ALA A 692 11.80 -26.77 -3.98
C ALA A 692 13.13 -27.44 -3.59
N ALA A 693 13.97 -27.78 -4.58
CA ALA A 693 15.29 -28.36 -4.36
C ALA A 693 16.31 -27.35 -3.81
N GLU A 694 16.18 -26.06 -4.11
CA GLU A 694 17.09 -25.02 -3.61
C GLU A 694 16.64 -24.40 -2.28
N VAL A 695 15.33 -24.21 -2.08
CA VAL A 695 14.79 -23.37 -1.00
C VAL A 695 13.96 -24.18 0.02
N GLY A 696 13.59 -25.43 -0.31
CA GLY A 696 12.66 -26.24 0.46
C GLY A 696 11.20 -25.76 0.31
N MET A 697 10.23 -26.63 0.64
CA MET A 697 8.80 -26.27 0.60
C MET A 697 8.06 -26.54 1.91
N PRO A 698 7.15 -25.64 2.33
CA PRO A 698 6.29 -25.86 3.49
C PRO A 698 5.26 -26.95 3.21
N GLN A 699 5.02 -27.82 4.19
CA GLN A 699 4.04 -28.89 4.08
C GLN A 699 2.60 -28.32 4.10
N PRO A 700 1.75 -28.62 3.10
CA PRO A 700 0.33 -28.33 3.17
C PRO A 700 -0.30 -29.11 4.32
N GLU A 701 -1.13 -28.44 5.11
CA GLU A 701 -1.97 -29.03 6.19
C GLU A 701 -1.28 -29.62 7.43
N ALA A 702 0.04 -29.51 7.57
CA ALA A 702 0.70 -29.90 8.82
C ALA A 702 0.26 -29.00 10.00
N GLN A 703 -0.07 -29.60 11.15
CA GLN A 703 -0.39 -28.85 12.38
C GLN A 703 0.75 -27.88 12.70
N ARG A 704 0.41 -26.59 12.77
CA ARG A 704 1.37 -25.53 13.05
C ARG A 704 1.90 -25.71 14.46
N GLY A 705 3.23 -25.72 14.60
CA GLY A 705 3.85 -25.69 15.92
C GLY A 705 3.48 -24.42 16.70
N SER A 706 3.86 -24.35 17.98
CA SER A 706 3.53 -23.29 18.94
C SER A 706 3.86 -21.84 18.51
N TYR A 707 4.61 -21.66 17.42
CA TYR A 707 4.96 -20.36 16.82
C TYR A 707 4.28 -20.09 15.47
N GLY A 708 3.35 -20.93 15.02
CA GLY A 708 2.55 -20.69 13.81
C GLY A 708 3.24 -20.96 12.48
N ILE A 709 4.45 -21.54 12.48
CA ILE A 709 5.24 -21.82 11.26
C ILE A 709 5.00 -23.30 10.85
N PRO A 710 4.60 -23.58 9.59
CA PRO A 710 4.47 -24.95 9.11
C PRO A 710 5.86 -25.60 8.92
N PRO A 711 6.03 -26.90 9.21
CA PRO A 711 7.29 -27.60 8.94
C PRO A 711 7.64 -27.56 7.45
N ILE A 712 8.90 -27.28 7.15
CA ILE A 712 9.45 -27.15 5.79
C ILE A 712 10.34 -28.37 5.52
N PHE A 713 10.14 -29.05 4.39
CA PHE A 713 11.09 -30.06 3.94
C PHE A 713 12.32 -29.38 3.34
N LEU A 714 13.50 -29.68 3.90
CA LEU A 714 14.79 -29.23 3.38
C LEU A 714 15.29 -30.15 2.24
N PRO A 715 16.20 -29.66 1.38
CA PRO A 715 16.79 -30.46 0.30
C PRO A 715 17.47 -31.74 0.82
N SER A 716 17.52 -32.79 0.00
CA SER A 716 18.12 -34.10 0.36
C SER A 716 19.60 -34.05 0.77
N SER A 717 20.29 -32.94 0.52
CA SER A 717 21.66 -32.69 1.00
C SER A 717 21.74 -32.42 2.51
N ASP A 718 20.64 -32.01 3.16
CA ASP A 718 20.64 -31.54 4.55
C ASP A 718 19.87 -32.45 5.54
N THR A 719 19.32 -33.57 5.08
CA THR A 719 18.72 -34.58 5.96
C THR A 719 19.81 -35.31 6.79
N LYS A 720 19.93 -34.95 8.07
CA LYS A 720 20.74 -35.72 9.04
C LYS A 720 20.22 -37.16 9.16
N LYS A 721 21.12 -38.13 9.09
CA LYS A 721 20.86 -39.55 9.40
C LYS A 721 20.17 -39.67 10.78
N GLY A 722 19.00 -40.30 10.80
CA GLY A 722 18.35 -40.74 12.04
C GLY A 722 19.20 -41.79 12.77
N GLN A 723 19.03 -41.88 14.10
CA GLN A 723 19.82 -42.76 14.97
C GLN A 723 19.62 -44.27 14.74
N ASP A 724 18.72 -44.69 13.84
CA ASP A 724 18.45 -46.09 13.50
C ASP A 724 19.02 -46.55 12.14
N GLY A 725 19.65 -45.65 11.39
CA GLY A 725 20.25 -45.96 10.09
C GLY A 725 19.28 -46.14 8.92
N THR A 726 17.99 -45.82 9.08
CA THR A 726 17.05 -45.82 7.94
C THR A 726 17.04 -44.47 7.20
N LEU A 727 17.13 -44.52 5.87
CA LEU A 727 17.05 -43.37 4.96
C LEU A 727 15.58 -42.98 4.78
N THR A 728 15.16 -41.80 5.24
CA THR A 728 13.87 -41.21 4.88
C THR A 728 14.03 -40.37 3.60
N ASN A 729 13.28 -40.75 2.57
CA ASN A 729 13.50 -40.36 1.16
C ASN A 729 13.04 -38.93 0.84
N GLY A 730 13.98 -37.99 0.70
CA GLY A 730 13.75 -36.59 0.29
C GLY A 730 13.14 -36.35 -1.11
N PRO A 731 13.41 -37.17 -2.15
CA PRO A 731 12.76 -37.00 -3.45
C PRO A 731 11.31 -37.53 -3.50
N ASN A 732 11.01 -38.56 -2.71
CA ASN A 732 9.69 -39.21 -2.75
C ASN A 732 8.60 -38.40 -2.03
N ALA A 733 8.96 -37.51 -1.10
CA ALA A 733 7.99 -36.69 -0.37
C ALA A 733 7.42 -35.54 -1.22
N VAL A 734 8.26 -34.86 -2.01
CA VAL A 734 7.84 -33.79 -2.93
C VAL A 734 7.02 -34.36 -4.09
N ILE A 735 7.38 -35.55 -4.57
CA ILE A 735 6.61 -36.28 -5.60
C ILE A 735 5.29 -36.79 -5.04
N SER A 736 5.25 -37.34 -3.81
CA SER A 736 4.01 -37.74 -3.14
C SER A 736 3.07 -36.55 -2.89
N MET A 737 3.62 -35.38 -2.53
CA MET A 737 2.85 -34.14 -2.42
C MET A 737 2.29 -33.65 -3.76
N LEU A 738 3.05 -33.80 -4.85
CA LEU A 738 2.59 -33.47 -6.20
C LEU A 738 1.53 -34.45 -6.68
N ASP A 739 1.69 -35.76 -6.45
CA ASP A 739 0.68 -36.77 -6.73
C ASP A 739 -0.61 -36.46 -5.95
N HIS A 740 -0.52 -36.19 -4.65
CA HIS A 740 -1.66 -35.84 -3.79
C HIS A 740 -2.35 -34.52 -4.21
N ALA A 741 -1.57 -33.50 -4.61
CA ALA A 741 -2.12 -32.26 -5.15
C ALA A 741 -2.80 -32.44 -6.52
N LEU A 742 -2.37 -33.43 -7.30
CA LEU A 742 -2.95 -33.77 -8.61
C LEU A 742 -4.15 -34.71 -8.51
N THR A 743 -4.20 -35.61 -7.51
CA THR A 743 -5.29 -36.59 -7.30
C THR A 743 -6.41 -36.12 -6.37
N GLU A 744 -6.13 -35.42 -5.25
CA GLU A 744 -7.17 -35.08 -4.27
C GLU A 744 -7.85 -33.71 -4.47
N ASN A 745 -7.21 -32.78 -5.18
CA ASN A 745 -7.78 -31.45 -5.46
C ASN A 745 -8.43 -31.33 -6.86
N GLY A 746 -8.61 -32.44 -7.58
CA GLY A 746 -9.22 -32.47 -8.92
C GLY A 746 -8.46 -31.66 -9.98
N PHE A 747 -7.17 -31.36 -9.75
CA PHE A 747 -6.32 -30.67 -10.72
C PHE A 747 -5.92 -31.59 -11.89
N GLY A 748 -5.81 -32.91 -11.65
CA GLY A 748 -5.54 -33.91 -12.69
C GLY A 748 -6.67 -34.06 -13.71
N GLU A 749 -7.93 -34.19 -13.26
CA GLU A 749 -9.08 -34.41 -14.16
C GLU A 749 -9.35 -33.22 -15.12
N LYS A 750 -9.00 -32.01 -14.72
CA LYS A 750 -9.12 -30.80 -15.57
C LYS A 750 -7.93 -30.57 -16.50
N MET A 751 -6.78 -31.22 -16.27
CA MET A 751 -5.63 -31.15 -17.18
C MET A 751 -5.55 -32.32 -18.17
N PHE A 752 -6.09 -33.49 -17.82
CA PHE A 752 -5.97 -34.71 -18.64
C PHE A 752 -7.30 -35.36 -19.01
N SER A 753 -8.37 -34.59 -19.28
CA SER A 753 -9.49 -35.12 -20.08
C SER A 753 -9.14 -35.08 -21.57
N ALA A 754 -8.35 -36.07 -21.98
CA ALA A 754 -8.21 -36.50 -23.37
C ALA A 754 -8.35 -38.03 -23.42
N GLY A 755 -9.60 -38.47 -23.49
CA GLY A 755 -10.07 -39.83 -23.78
C GLY A 755 -11.52 -39.76 -24.22
#